data_AF-A0A529AUF7-F1
#
_entry.id   AF-A0A529AUF7-F1
#
_cell.length_a   1.000
_cell.length_b   1.000
_cell.length_c   1.000
_cell.angle_alpha   90.00
_cell.angle_beta   90.00
_cell.angle_gamma   90.00
#
_symmetry.space_group_name_H-M   'P 1'
#
loop_
_entity.id
_entity.type
_entity.pdbx_description
1 polymer ?
#
loop_
_entity_poly.entity_id
_entity_poly.type
_entity_poly.pdbx_seq_one_letter_code
_entity_poly.pdbx_strand_id
1 'polypeptide(L)'
;MLRRCGFVAAFMLASFTTFEASAVERRVAFVIGNSDYQEISALKNPAKDVVDVSDTFRQAGFDVFVASNLTKLQFEDQFRNYLAAVDGADIAVVYYSGHGFQIGGENFLIPVDASLKQAADVEVQAIKLNDVLQQMRSKSKIQVIILDACRNNPFPRKDYWLRDQLLTASGTGLAQVRSSLNTLIAFATEPGAVAYDGAGDLSPFSSAFSRRALAPNQEIRTVMSAVRRDVVEATKGLQVPWENSSLIDEVVLMRRSSRPSLPPVLEKVVLSGAGPVDLDLPEPVEVDGGTITVSIDRPPTLGRLMLDGKAVEAGELIQGKDLPRLQMDVPKGIGEPEEMDMLAYAARDNWGGEAKGMLVFRVKSGEGTQGEQVMASLEAEQEQQVLQRGIHVTGAAEAIESREIDVPVGVGAVALSLDLPTDDAAVSLRVANYPATGTLSLPDRALSPESSLTVGEVEVLRYEPQIGASAPVEVAFEIRADSGASKPAKMTLSPSVDPCDSAAGEPLDLQGVVPGLLPNEIGAEAVKLCEAAVKAYPDVARFRYELGRALLAAGKVDQARKAIQQAADRGHVRAVFELGYLYATGTGVAVDRKKANAFYAAAADKGDPYGMTSWGRALFNGYGVERDTGKGLDLLLKAASMGHTYAMNDLGAIFTEGRNGVTGDQARAVAFLEAGVQRQDMYSMNLLGRNYLSGRGVEKDPKAALALFQKAIDLGQPYAPGSLARMYRDGVGVEQNLDEAQRLFELATSRGDQSGAYDRAALEMQKGDKADQAVAVRFLAFTVALDLRNELPDARATLAQFGAKPKAAALKQLRGELKSKIPLSGSVDKQLVKVARAVWEQANPRRDLF
;
A
#
# COMPACT_ATOMS: atom_id res chain seq x y z
N MET A 1 -6.05 77.42 16.41
CA MET A 1 -5.90 77.84 15.00
C MET A 1 -5.46 76.61 14.21
N LEU A 2 -6.42 75.83 13.71
CA LEU A 2 -6.90 75.79 12.31
C LEU A 2 -6.02 74.98 11.33
N ARG A 3 -6.61 73.85 10.86
CA ARG A 3 -6.56 73.22 9.51
C ARG A 3 -5.36 72.30 9.17
N ARG A 4 -5.59 70.98 8.99
CA ARG A 4 -6.02 70.22 7.76
C ARG A 4 -4.85 70.07 6.75
N CYS A 5 -4.46 68.94 6.16
CA CYS A 5 -5.03 67.63 5.78
C CYS A 5 -3.88 66.58 5.86
N GLY A 6 -4.02 65.27 5.98
CA GLY A 6 -5.10 64.32 5.74
C GLY A 6 -4.53 63.13 4.98
N PHE A 7 -4.43 61.94 5.59
CA PHE A 7 -4.56 60.65 4.91
C PHE A 7 -4.92 59.58 5.94
N VAL A 8 -6.16 59.13 5.84
CA VAL A 8 -6.74 57.99 6.54
C VAL A 8 -6.24 56.74 5.83
N ALA A 9 -5.44 55.91 6.51
CA ALA A 9 -5.24 54.52 6.14
C ALA A 9 -6.01 53.68 7.15
N ALA A 10 -7.22 53.30 6.75
CA ALA A 10 -8.07 52.39 7.49
C ALA A 10 -7.40 51.00 7.54
N PHE A 11 -7.37 50.45 8.74
CA PHE A 11 -7.10 49.04 9.02
C PHE A 11 -8.02 48.15 8.15
N MET A 12 -7.50 47.57 7.08
CA MET A 12 -8.02 46.30 6.57
C MET A 12 -7.35 45.18 7.38
N LEU A 13 -8.02 44.73 8.43
CA LEU A 13 -7.84 43.35 8.89
C LEU A 13 -8.40 42.45 7.80
N ALA A 14 -7.53 42.02 6.88
CA ALA A 14 -7.78 40.81 6.12
C ALA A 14 -7.62 39.64 7.09
N SER A 15 -8.73 39.29 7.75
CA SER A 15 -8.88 38.00 8.42
C SER A 15 -8.84 36.92 7.35
N PHE A 16 -7.64 36.47 6.98
CA PHE A 16 -7.48 35.18 6.32
C PHE A 16 -7.81 34.12 7.36
N THR A 17 -9.09 33.81 7.51
CA THR A 17 -9.50 32.49 7.98
C THR A 17 -9.07 31.52 6.90
N THR A 18 -7.86 30.97 7.03
CA THR A 18 -7.56 29.69 6.39
C THR A 18 -8.58 28.71 6.97
N PHE A 19 -9.65 28.45 6.23
CA PHE A 19 -10.37 27.21 6.40
C PHE A 19 -9.32 26.13 6.13
N GLU A 20 -8.76 25.54 7.18
CA GLU A 20 -8.17 24.22 7.06
C GLU A 20 -9.33 23.33 6.63
N ALA A 21 -9.42 23.09 5.31
CA ALA A 21 -10.22 22.00 4.80
C ALA A 21 -9.74 20.75 5.54
N SER A 22 -10.59 20.17 6.39
CA SER A 22 -10.30 18.90 7.04
C SER A 22 -9.95 17.91 5.93
N ALA A 23 -8.73 17.38 5.95
CA ALA A 23 -8.33 16.36 4.99
C ALA A 23 -9.33 15.20 5.04
N VAL A 24 -9.71 14.69 3.86
CA VAL A 24 -10.58 13.50 3.73
C VAL A 24 -10.02 12.38 4.61
N GLU A 25 -10.86 11.81 5.47
CA GLU A 25 -10.47 10.68 6.31
C GLU A 25 -10.13 9.49 5.42
N ARG A 26 -8.86 9.07 5.40
CA ARG A 26 -8.36 7.99 4.55
C ARG A 26 -8.62 6.64 5.22
N ARG A 27 -9.44 5.82 4.58
CA ARG A 27 -9.96 4.56 5.13
C ARG A 27 -9.61 3.41 4.18
N VAL A 28 -8.88 2.41 4.67
CA VAL A 28 -8.39 1.29 3.83
C VAL A 28 -8.68 -0.04 4.50
N ALA A 29 -9.25 -1.00 3.76
CA ALA A 29 -9.61 -2.32 4.26
C ALA A 29 -8.94 -3.42 3.42
N PHE A 30 -8.43 -4.47 4.07
CA PHE A 30 -7.99 -5.69 3.43
C PHE A 30 -8.88 -6.85 3.88
N VAL A 31 -9.65 -7.40 2.95
CA VAL A 31 -10.67 -8.42 3.21
C VAL A 31 -10.22 -9.73 2.58
N ILE A 32 -9.95 -10.73 3.42
CA ILE A 32 -9.31 -11.99 3.03
C ILE A 32 -10.22 -13.16 3.36
N GLY A 33 -10.39 -14.08 2.40
CA GLY A 33 -11.18 -15.31 2.58
C GLY A 33 -10.45 -16.53 2.03
N ASN A 34 -9.97 -17.38 2.92
CA ASN A 34 -9.31 -18.62 2.53
C ASN A 34 -10.28 -19.80 2.71
N SER A 35 -10.72 -20.37 1.59
CA SER A 35 -11.64 -21.51 1.51
C SER A 35 -10.94 -22.78 1.01
N ASP A 36 -10.16 -22.70 -0.07
CA ASP A 36 -9.68 -23.85 -0.84
C ASP A 36 -8.26 -24.28 -0.44
N TYR A 37 -8.14 -24.87 0.75
CA TYR A 37 -6.87 -25.37 1.27
C TYR A 37 -6.36 -26.61 0.52
N GLN A 38 -5.05 -26.67 0.28
CA GLN A 38 -4.42 -27.75 -0.50
C GLN A 38 -4.19 -29.03 0.32
N GLU A 39 -3.89 -28.89 1.61
CA GLU A 39 -3.43 -29.99 2.47
C GLU A 39 -4.43 -30.36 3.57
N ILE A 40 -5.48 -29.55 3.75
CA ILE A 40 -6.54 -29.73 4.74
C ILE A 40 -7.92 -29.48 4.10
N SER A 41 -9.00 -29.81 4.81
CA SER A 41 -10.36 -29.66 4.27
C SER A 41 -10.70 -28.21 3.94
N ALA A 42 -11.45 -28.02 2.85
CA ALA A 42 -11.93 -26.72 2.43
C ALA A 42 -13.01 -26.16 3.37
N LEU A 43 -13.09 -24.83 3.47
CA LEU A 43 -14.10 -24.12 4.25
C LEU A 43 -15.19 -23.55 3.33
N LYS A 44 -16.46 -23.72 3.72
CA LYS A 44 -17.62 -23.37 2.89
C LYS A 44 -17.87 -21.86 2.78
N ASN A 45 -17.70 -21.12 3.87
CA ASN A 45 -18.17 -19.74 3.99
C ASN A 45 -17.18 -18.63 3.57
N PRO A 46 -15.85 -18.75 3.78
CA PRO A 46 -14.94 -17.62 3.60
C PRO A 46 -15.04 -16.91 2.24
N ALA A 47 -15.20 -17.66 1.14
CA ALA A 47 -15.39 -17.09 -0.19
C ALA A 47 -16.64 -16.19 -0.31
N LYS A 48 -17.73 -16.51 0.41
CA LYS A 48 -18.98 -15.72 0.42
C LYS A 48 -18.91 -14.58 1.43
N ASP A 49 -18.31 -14.82 2.59
CA ASP A 49 -18.11 -13.79 3.63
C ASP A 49 -17.30 -12.60 3.09
N VAL A 50 -16.26 -12.87 2.29
CA VAL A 50 -15.44 -11.82 1.68
C VAL A 50 -16.25 -10.88 0.79
N VAL A 51 -17.16 -11.41 -0.03
CA VAL A 51 -17.98 -10.58 -0.93
C VAL A 51 -18.84 -9.63 -0.10
N ASP A 52 -19.62 -10.17 0.83
CA ASP A 52 -20.55 -9.42 1.69
C ASP A 52 -19.84 -8.37 2.56
N VAL A 53 -18.71 -8.74 3.18
CA VAL A 53 -17.93 -7.82 4.02
C VAL A 53 -17.21 -6.76 3.18
N SER A 54 -16.70 -7.11 1.99
CA SER A 54 -16.06 -6.15 1.10
C SER A 54 -17.05 -5.07 0.62
N ASP A 55 -18.26 -5.47 0.25
CA ASP A 55 -19.30 -4.54 -0.17
C ASP A 55 -19.75 -3.64 0.98
N THR A 56 -19.81 -4.18 2.19
CA THR A 56 -20.08 -3.40 3.40
C THR A 56 -19.02 -2.33 3.64
N PHE A 57 -17.73 -2.66 3.51
CA PHE A 57 -16.66 -1.67 3.66
C PHE A 57 -16.64 -0.63 2.53
N ARG A 58 -16.94 -1.03 1.28
CA ARG A 58 -17.09 -0.07 0.16
C ARG A 58 -18.22 0.92 0.43
N GLN A 59 -19.37 0.44 0.92
CA GLN A 59 -20.48 1.31 1.33
C GLN A 59 -20.09 2.27 2.44
N ALA A 60 -19.17 1.87 3.32
CA ALA A 60 -18.60 2.70 4.39
C ALA A 60 -17.45 3.61 3.94
N GLY A 61 -17.19 3.73 2.63
CA GLY A 61 -16.20 4.66 2.07
C GLY A 61 -14.74 4.20 2.23
N PHE A 62 -14.49 2.90 2.36
CA PHE A 62 -13.14 2.36 2.38
C PHE A 62 -12.64 2.06 0.96
N ASP A 63 -11.33 2.27 0.73
CA ASP A 63 -10.62 1.57 -0.35
C ASP A 63 -10.42 0.11 0.07
N VAL A 64 -11.01 -0.84 -0.68
CA VAL A 64 -11.08 -2.25 -0.28
C VAL A 64 -10.22 -3.12 -1.17
N PHE A 65 -9.18 -3.70 -0.58
CA PHE A 65 -8.38 -4.78 -1.14
C PHE A 65 -9.11 -6.10 -0.85
N VAL A 66 -9.51 -6.81 -1.90
CA VAL A 66 -10.24 -8.07 -1.79
C VAL A 66 -9.34 -9.20 -2.26
N ALA A 67 -9.20 -10.23 -1.43
CA ALA A 67 -8.41 -11.39 -1.78
C ALA A 67 -9.03 -12.69 -1.27
N SER A 68 -8.90 -13.75 -2.07
CA SER A 68 -9.41 -15.07 -1.72
C SER A 68 -8.37 -16.14 -2.02
N ASN A 69 -8.33 -17.18 -1.18
CA ASN A 69 -7.46 -18.35 -1.33
C ASN A 69 -5.98 -18.00 -1.52
N LEU A 70 -5.46 -17.10 -0.69
CA LEU A 70 -4.09 -16.62 -0.80
C LEU A 70 -3.08 -17.70 -0.41
N THR A 71 -2.12 -17.95 -1.30
CA THR A 71 -0.86 -18.61 -0.92
C THR A 71 -0.01 -17.69 -0.05
N LYS A 72 1.03 -18.22 0.60
CA LYS A 72 1.96 -17.42 1.41
C LYS A 72 2.58 -16.26 0.61
N LEU A 73 3.03 -16.52 -0.62
CA LEU A 73 3.63 -15.50 -1.48
C LEU A 73 2.60 -14.47 -1.96
N GLN A 74 1.39 -14.90 -2.32
CA GLN A 74 0.32 -13.99 -2.72
C GLN A 74 -0.14 -13.12 -1.56
N PHE A 75 -0.21 -13.66 -0.33
CA PHE A 75 -0.49 -12.86 0.86
C PHE A 75 0.55 -11.78 1.07
N GLU A 76 1.84 -12.11 1.03
CA GLU A 76 2.91 -11.12 1.19
C GLU A 76 2.84 -10.01 0.15
N ASP A 77 2.49 -10.36 -1.09
CA ASP A 77 2.37 -9.40 -2.17
C ASP A 77 1.16 -8.46 -2.02
N GLN A 78 -0.03 -9.03 -1.83
CA GLN A 78 -1.25 -8.25 -1.62
C GLN A 78 -1.17 -7.41 -0.34
N PHE A 79 -0.56 -7.94 0.72
CA PHE A 79 -0.36 -7.21 1.95
C PHE A 79 0.61 -6.04 1.79
N ARG A 80 1.64 -6.13 0.93
CA ARG A 80 2.50 -4.97 0.61
C ARG A 80 1.72 -3.88 -0.10
N ASN A 81 0.89 -4.22 -1.10
CA ASN A 81 0.06 -3.23 -1.80
C ASN A 81 -0.90 -2.53 -0.82
N TYR A 82 -1.51 -3.31 0.08
CA TYR A 82 -2.31 -2.78 1.17
C TYR A 82 -1.51 -1.83 2.08
N LEU A 83 -0.31 -2.23 2.53
CA LEU A 83 0.54 -1.39 3.39
C LEU A 83 0.97 -0.09 2.73
N ALA A 84 1.22 -0.11 1.42
CA ALA A 84 1.49 1.11 0.64
C ALA A 84 0.27 2.04 0.61
N ALA A 85 -0.94 1.50 0.48
CA ALA A 85 -2.18 2.28 0.54
C ALA A 85 -2.51 2.80 1.96
N VAL A 86 -2.10 2.07 3.01
CA VAL A 86 -2.33 2.41 4.42
C VAL A 86 -1.39 3.50 4.93
N ASP A 87 -0.31 3.85 4.21
CA ASP A 87 0.62 4.89 4.62
C ASP A 87 -0.09 6.24 4.83
N GLY A 88 -0.22 6.67 6.08
CA GLY A 88 -0.95 7.89 6.46
C GLY A 88 -2.47 7.72 6.60
N ALA A 89 -3.00 6.49 6.58
CA ALA A 89 -4.43 6.24 6.74
C ALA A 89 -4.93 6.54 8.17
N ASP A 90 -6.15 7.06 8.27
CA ASP A 90 -6.83 7.28 9.53
C ASP A 90 -7.33 5.97 10.13
N ILE A 91 -7.93 5.11 9.29
CA ILE A 91 -8.44 3.80 9.69
C ILE A 91 -7.91 2.73 8.74
N ALA A 92 -7.22 1.75 9.30
CA ALA A 92 -6.76 0.55 8.61
C ALA A 92 -7.50 -0.68 9.15
N VAL A 93 -8.18 -1.40 8.27
CA VAL A 93 -8.92 -2.62 8.62
C VAL A 93 -8.26 -3.83 7.98
N VAL A 94 -8.10 -4.92 8.74
CA VAL A 94 -7.88 -6.27 8.21
C VAL A 94 -9.03 -7.16 8.64
N TYR A 95 -9.77 -7.69 7.67
CA TYR A 95 -10.77 -8.73 7.86
C TYR A 95 -10.21 -10.05 7.33
N TYR A 96 -10.30 -11.12 8.12
CA TYR A 96 -9.86 -12.45 7.71
C TYR A 96 -10.91 -13.50 8.07
N SER A 97 -11.36 -14.26 7.07
CA SER A 97 -12.15 -15.49 7.21
C SER A 97 -11.34 -16.68 6.69
N GLY A 98 -11.21 -17.73 7.50
CA GLY A 98 -10.36 -18.88 7.19
C GLY A 98 -9.88 -19.66 8.42
N HIS A 99 -8.87 -20.52 8.26
CA HIS A 99 -8.19 -21.16 9.38
C HIS A 99 -7.18 -20.22 10.05
N GLY A 100 -7.23 -20.17 11.38
CA GLY A 100 -6.19 -19.52 12.17
C GLY A 100 -6.09 -20.17 13.55
N PHE A 101 -4.89 -20.36 14.08
CA PHE A 101 -4.73 -20.99 15.39
C PHE A 101 -3.56 -20.42 16.18
N GLN A 102 -3.55 -20.73 17.47
CA GLN A 102 -2.55 -20.23 18.42
C GLN A 102 -1.42 -21.23 18.63
N ILE A 103 -0.19 -20.71 18.72
CA ILE A 103 0.97 -21.43 19.26
C ILE A 103 1.66 -20.52 20.27
N GLY A 104 1.84 -20.97 21.52
CA GLY A 104 2.64 -20.24 22.50
C GLY A 104 2.11 -18.85 22.91
N GLY A 105 0.82 -18.56 22.68
CA GLY A 105 0.26 -17.21 22.92
C GLY A 105 0.25 -16.31 21.68
N GLU A 106 0.79 -16.78 20.56
CA GLU A 106 0.82 -16.06 19.29
C GLU A 106 -0.23 -16.61 18.33
N ASN A 107 -0.86 -15.73 17.56
CA ASN A 107 -1.91 -16.07 16.61
C ASN A 107 -1.37 -16.12 15.19
N PHE A 108 -1.75 -17.17 14.45
CA PHE A 108 -1.33 -17.39 13.08
C PHE A 108 -2.54 -17.51 12.15
N LEU A 109 -2.51 -16.77 11.03
CA LEU A 109 -3.43 -16.94 9.91
C LEU A 109 -2.79 -17.90 8.91
N ILE A 110 -3.60 -18.78 8.31
CA ILE A 110 -3.09 -19.90 7.51
C ILE A 110 -3.38 -19.67 6.01
N PRO A 111 -2.32 -19.50 5.19
CA PRO A 111 -2.41 -19.53 3.73
C PRO A 111 -2.88 -20.88 3.19
N VAL A 112 -3.46 -20.91 1.99
CA VAL A 112 -4.07 -22.13 1.43
C VAL A 112 -3.06 -23.21 1.04
N ASP A 113 -1.80 -22.83 0.81
CA ASP A 113 -0.68 -23.71 0.46
C ASP A 113 0.11 -24.20 1.69
N ALA A 114 -0.27 -23.80 2.91
CA ALA A 114 0.40 -24.25 4.11
C ALA A 114 0.17 -25.75 4.35
N SER A 115 1.26 -26.50 4.52
CA SER A 115 1.23 -27.93 4.84
C SER A 115 1.51 -28.21 6.31
N LEU A 116 2.32 -27.35 6.95
CA LEU A 116 2.73 -27.44 8.36
C LEU A 116 3.16 -28.85 8.82
N LYS A 117 3.84 -29.55 7.91
CA LYS A 117 4.33 -30.93 8.08
C LYS A 117 5.56 -30.96 8.98
N GLN A 118 6.41 -29.93 8.98
CA GLN A 118 7.60 -29.78 9.81
C GLN A 118 7.40 -28.79 10.96
N ALA A 119 8.16 -28.93 12.06
CA ALA A 119 8.07 -28.00 13.19
C ALA A 119 8.45 -26.55 12.82
N ALA A 120 9.37 -26.39 11.85
CA ALA A 120 9.81 -25.09 11.35
C ALA A 120 8.81 -24.42 10.40
N ASP A 121 7.85 -25.16 9.85
CA ASP A 121 6.98 -24.69 8.77
C ASP A 121 6.15 -23.48 9.19
N VAL A 122 5.77 -23.36 10.47
CA VAL A 122 4.97 -22.22 10.93
C VAL A 122 5.67 -20.88 10.67
N GLU A 123 7.00 -20.81 10.80
CA GLU A 123 7.75 -19.56 10.67
C GLU A 123 7.90 -19.11 9.20
N VAL A 124 7.74 -20.03 8.25
CA VAL A 124 7.93 -19.75 6.82
C VAL A 124 6.65 -19.89 5.99
N GLN A 125 5.65 -20.66 6.44
CA GLN A 125 4.38 -20.90 5.73
C GLN A 125 3.20 -20.12 6.33
N ALA A 126 3.20 -19.79 7.62
CA ALA A 126 2.07 -19.10 8.25
C ALA A 126 2.26 -17.57 8.32
N ILE A 127 1.18 -16.84 8.64
CA ILE A 127 1.20 -15.40 8.86
C ILE A 127 0.99 -15.09 10.33
N LYS A 128 1.98 -14.48 10.98
CA LYS A 128 1.86 -14.07 12.38
C LYS A 128 1.03 -12.79 12.50
N LEU A 129 -0.09 -12.85 13.21
CA LEU A 129 -1.03 -11.73 13.35
C LEU A 129 -0.39 -10.50 14.01
N ASN A 130 0.50 -10.71 14.98
CA ASN A 130 1.20 -9.61 15.64
C ASN A 130 2.13 -8.85 14.68
N ASP A 131 2.69 -9.50 13.66
CA ASP A 131 3.50 -8.83 12.64
C ASP A 131 2.62 -7.97 11.72
N VAL A 132 1.41 -8.44 11.38
CA VAL A 132 0.39 -7.68 10.63
C VAL A 132 0.00 -6.42 11.42
N LEU A 133 -0.37 -6.59 12.70
CA LEU A 133 -0.72 -5.49 13.60
C LEU A 133 0.38 -4.43 13.71
N GLN A 134 1.63 -4.87 13.89
CA GLN A 134 2.74 -3.94 14.05
C GLN A 134 3.02 -3.15 12.77
N GLN A 135 2.88 -3.78 11.60
CA GLN A 135 3.04 -3.12 10.30
C GLN A 135 1.91 -2.11 10.04
N MET A 136 0.66 -2.45 10.36
CA MET A 136 -0.45 -1.49 10.29
C MET A 136 -0.23 -0.29 11.21
N ARG A 137 0.27 -0.53 12.44
CA ARG A 137 0.50 0.54 13.44
C ARG A 137 1.54 1.55 13.00
N SER A 138 2.58 1.15 12.28
CA SER A 138 3.59 2.11 11.81
C SER A 138 3.08 3.02 10.69
N LYS A 139 1.91 2.72 10.12
CA LYS A 139 1.36 3.34 8.92
C LYS A 139 0.02 4.06 9.13
N SER A 140 -0.78 3.65 10.12
CA SER A 140 -2.13 4.18 10.35
C SER A 140 -2.35 4.72 11.76
N LYS A 141 -3.37 5.58 11.93
CA LYS A 141 -3.77 6.09 13.25
C LYS A 141 -4.55 5.07 14.06
N ILE A 142 -5.51 4.38 13.42
CA ILE A 142 -6.41 3.41 14.04
C ILE A 142 -6.30 2.07 13.30
N GLN A 143 -6.15 0.98 14.06
CA GLN A 143 -6.09 -0.37 13.53
C GLN A 143 -7.30 -1.17 13.98
N VAL A 144 -8.03 -1.74 13.03
CA VAL A 144 -9.14 -2.64 13.28
C VAL A 144 -8.81 -4.00 12.67
N ILE A 145 -8.85 -5.05 13.47
CA ILE A 145 -8.72 -6.42 12.98
C ILE A 145 -9.99 -7.18 13.31
N ILE A 146 -10.56 -7.85 12.31
CA ILE A 146 -11.78 -8.64 12.44
C ILE A 146 -11.47 -10.06 11.95
N LEU A 147 -11.62 -11.02 12.85
CA LEU A 147 -11.21 -12.41 12.60
C LEU A 147 -12.43 -13.32 12.69
N ASP A 148 -12.92 -13.74 11.52
CA ASP A 148 -13.90 -14.79 11.34
C ASP A 148 -13.21 -16.14 11.08
N ALA A 149 -12.27 -16.48 11.96
CA ALA A 149 -11.41 -17.64 11.75
C ALA A 149 -11.77 -18.83 12.64
N CYS A 150 -11.74 -20.02 12.06
CA CYS A 150 -11.79 -21.30 12.77
C CYS A 150 -10.54 -21.46 13.63
N ARG A 151 -10.72 -21.62 14.94
CA ARG A 151 -9.64 -21.54 15.94
C ARG A 151 -9.02 -22.88 16.35
N ASN A 152 -9.27 -23.95 15.61
CA ASN A 152 -8.66 -25.27 15.83
C ASN A 152 -7.47 -25.47 14.87
N ASN A 153 -6.44 -26.19 15.31
CA ASN A 153 -5.34 -26.60 14.42
C ASN A 153 -5.79 -27.83 13.60
N PRO A 154 -6.06 -27.68 12.28
CA PRO A 154 -6.52 -28.78 11.42
C PRO A 154 -5.38 -29.73 11.01
N PHE A 155 -4.13 -29.38 11.28
CA PHE A 155 -2.97 -30.16 10.87
C PHE A 155 -2.69 -31.31 11.85
N PRO A 156 -2.15 -32.45 11.36
CA PRO A 156 -1.80 -33.60 12.22
C PRO A 156 -0.74 -33.26 13.27
N ARG A 157 0.27 -32.47 12.90
CA ARG A 157 1.35 -32.03 13.80
C ARG A 157 0.83 -31.04 14.85
N LYS A 158 1.37 -31.14 16.07
CA LYS A 158 0.98 -30.28 17.20
C LYS A 158 2.14 -29.52 17.83
N ASP A 159 3.38 -29.72 17.43
CA ASP A 159 4.56 -29.02 17.96
C ASP A 159 5.25 -28.18 16.88
N TYR A 160 5.54 -26.91 17.19
CA TYR A 160 6.11 -25.96 16.24
C TYR A 160 7.16 -25.06 16.89
N TRP A 161 8.14 -24.64 16.10
CA TRP A 161 9.13 -23.66 16.52
C TRP A 161 8.50 -22.27 16.59
N LEU A 162 8.70 -21.61 17.71
CA LEU A 162 8.47 -20.18 17.88
C LEU A 162 9.75 -19.57 18.44
N ARG A 163 10.51 -18.86 17.60
CA ARG A 163 11.79 -18.24 17.99
C ARG A 163 12.80 -19.28 18.49
N ASP A 164 13.05 -19.43 19.78
CA ASP A 164 14.03 -20.34 20.37
C ASP A 164 13.39 -21.51 21.13
N GLN A 165 12.06 -21.64 21.03
CA GLN A 165 11.29 -22.64 21.78
C GLN A 165 10.45 -23.53 20.84
N LEU A 166 10.49 -24.83 21.10
CA LEU A 166 9.58 -25.79 20.49
C LEU A 166 8.33 -25.90 21.37
N LEU A 167 7.21 -25.41 20.87
CA LEU A 167 5.97 -25.28 21.64
C LEU A 167 4.88 -26.17 21.05
N THR A 168 4.13 -26.84 21.93
CA THR A 168 2.92 -27.54 21.52
C THR A 168 1.81 -26.52 21.29
N ALA A 169 1.14 -26.59 20.15
CA ALA A 169 -0.18 -26.02 19.86
C ALA A 169 -1.22 -26.69 20.76
N SER A 170 -1.12 -26.44 22.07
CA SER A 170 -2.04 -26.92 23.10
C SER A 170 -3.03 -25.80 23.40
N GLY A 171 -4.19 -25.86 22.77
CA GLY A 171 -5.29 -24.94 22.99
C GLY A 171 -6.34 -25.07 21.90
N THR A 172 -7.61 -24.98 22.27
CA THR A 172 -8.68 -24.58 21.35
C THR A 172 -8.69 -23.06 21.36
N GLY A 173 -8.71 -22.38 20.21
CA GLY A 173 -8.83 -20.93 20.20
C GLY A 173 -7.63 -20.15 19.63
N LEU A 174 -7.86 -18.86 19.32
CA LEU A 174 -6.81 -17.84 19.18
C LEU A 174 -6.54 -17.20 20.56
N ALA A 175 -5.29 -16.84 20.80
CA ALA A 175 -4.84 -16.16 22.00
C ALA A 175 -5.48 -14.79 22.12
N GLN A 176 -5.65 -14.32 23.35
CA GLN A 176 -5.90 -12.90 23.57
C GLN A 176 -4.68 -12.11 23.08
N VAL A 177 -4.88 -11.27 22.08
CA VAL A 177 -3.87 -10.32 21.62
C VAL A 177 -3.85 -9.15 22.60
N ARG A 178 -2.67 -8.77 23.09
CA ARG A 178 -2.51 -7.54 23.87
C ARG A 178 -2.77 -6.35 22.97
N SER A 179 -3.84 -5.61 23.24
CA SER A 179 -4.19 -4.40 22.51
C SER A 179 -3.18 -3.30 22.84
N SER A 180 -2.78 -2.58 21.80
CA SER A 180 -1.97 -1.35 21.87
C SER A 180 -2.85 -0.16 21.57
N LEU A 181 -2.53 1.02 22.10
CA LEU A 181 -3.24 2.29 21.82
C LEU A 181 -3.84 2.36 20.40
N ASN A 182 -5.12 2.72 20.31
CA ASN A 182 -5.88 2.86 19.07
C ASN A 182 -6.08 1.59 18.24
N THR A 183 -6.09 0.42 18.90
CA THR A 183 -6.41 -0.86 18.26
C THR A 183 -7.74 -1.44 18.75
N LEU A 184 -8.53 -1.97 17.81
CA LEU A 184 -9.67 -2.86 18.05
C LEU A 184 -9.40 -4.21 17.40
N ILE A 185 -9.58 -5.30 18.15
CA ILE A 185 -9.49 -6.66 17.61
C ILE A 185 -10.79 -7.38 17.95
N ALA A 186 -11.56 -7.72 16.92
CA ALA A 186 -12.80 -8.47 17.01
C ALA A 186 -12.58 -9.92 16.56
N PHE A 187 -13.19 -10.85 17.27
CA PHE A 187 -13.15 -12.27 17.00
C PHE A 187 -14.57 -12.81 16.90
N ALA A 188 -14.79 -13.74 15.97
CA ALA A 188 -16.09 -14.37 15.78
C ALA A 188 -16.57 -15.19 17.00
N THR A 189 -15.66 -15.60 17.88
CA THR A 189 -16.00 -16.31 19.11
C THR A 189 -15.01 -15.99 20.24
N GLU A 190 -15.37 -16.35 21.48
CA GLU A 190 -14.60 -16.09 22.69
C GLU A 190 -13.24 -16.83 22.74
N PRO A 191 -12.27 -16.32 23.51
CA PRO A 191 -11.00 -17.03 23.75
C PRO A 191 -11.26 -18.45 24.24
N GLY A 192 -10.59 -19.45 23.65
CA GLY A 192 -10.83 -20.86 24.00
C GLY A 192 -11.87 -21.58 23.15
N ALA A 193 -12.77 -20.88 22.46
CA ALA A 193 -13.88 -21.48 21.69
C ALA A 193 -13.58 -21.59 20.18
N VAL A 194 -14.40 -22.37 19.45
CA VAL A 194 -14.33 -22.54 17.99
C VAL A 194 -15.54 -21.83 17.35
N ALA A 195 -15.32 -21.10 16.25
CA ALA A 195 -16.39 -20.43 15.52
C ALA A 195 -17.28 -21.46 14.81
N TYR A 196 -18.57 -21.17 14.68
CA TYR A 196 -19.54 -22.07 14.06
C TYR A 196 -19.78 -21.65 12.61
N ASP A 197 -19.72 -22.61 11.68
CA ASP A 197 -19.94 -22.33 10.25
C ASP A 197 -21.41 -21.94 9.95
N GLY A 198 -22.35 -22.27 10.82
CA GLY A 198 -23.77 -22.01 10.59
C GLY A 198 -24.40 -22.95 9.55
N ALA A 199 -25.70 -22.80 9.34
CA ALA A 199 -26.44 -23.56 8.32
C ALA A 199 -26.63 -22.78 7.00
N GLY A 200 -26.30 -21.48 7.01
CA GLY A 200 -26.49 -20.57 5.89
C GLY A 200 -25.32 -20.58 4.89
N ASP A 201 -25.35 -19.56 4.04
CA ASP A 201 -24.31 -19.29 3.04
C ASP A 201 -23.21 -18.36 3.55
N LEU A 202 -23.53 -17.54 4.56
CA LEU A 202 -22.57 -16.70 5.28
C LEU A 202 -22.35 -17.26 6.68
N SER A 203 -21.17 -17.00 7.25
CA SER A 203 -20.95 -17.30 8.66
C SER A 203 -21.91 -16.47 9.54
N PRO A 204 -22.33 -16.98 10.71
CA PRO A 204 -23.19 -16.24 11.62
C PRO A 204 -22.60 -14.87 12.00
N PHE A 205 -21.28 -14.80 12.17
CA PHE A 205 -20.57 -13.58 12.55
C PHE A 205 -20.55 -12.58 11.40
N SER A 206 -20.14 -12.98 10.20
CA SER A 206 -20.05 -12.11 9.03
C SER A 206 -21.42 -11.55 8.65
N SER A 207 -22.44 -12.42 8.63
CA SER A 207 -23.81 -12.02 8.38
C SER A 207 -24.33 -10.98 9.40
N ALA A 208 -24.01 -11.16 10.69
CA ALA A 208 -24.39 -10.20 11.72
C ALA A 208 -23.58 -8.90 11.62
N PHE A 209 -22.27 -8.99 11.33
CA PHE A 209 -21.40 -7.84 11.15
C PHE A 209 -21.87 -6.95 10.01
N SER A 210 -22.05 -7.48 8.81
CA SER A 210 -22.44 -6.69 7.64
C SER A 210 -23.78 -5.97 7.83
N ARG A 211 -24.77 -6.64 8.44
CA ARG A 211 -26.05 -6.00 8.78
C ARG A 211 -25.92 -4.84 9.78
N ARG A 212 -25.01 -4.95 10.76
CA ARG A 212 -24.86 -3.95 11.84
C ARG A 212 -23.84 -2.87 11.51
N ALA A 213 -22.84 -3.15 10.69
CA ALA A 213 -21.78 -2.21 10.31
C ALA A 213 -22.28 -1.06 9.45
N LEU A 214 -23.39 -1.26 8.72
CA LEU A 214 -24.07 -0.23 7.94
C LEU A 214 -24.94 0.71 8.78
N ALA A 215 -25.05 0.49 10.10
CA ALA A 215 -25.79 1.38 10.97
C ALA A 215 -25.11 2.77 10.99
N PRO A 216 -25.78 3.82 10.50
CA PRO A 216 -25.17 5.13 10.31
C PRO A 216 -24.84 5.77 11.66
N ASN A 217 -23.69 6.44 11.72
CA ASN A 217 -23.25 7.24 12.86
C ASN A 217 -23.19 6.46 14.19
N GLN A 218 -23.08 5.13 14.12
CA GLN A 218 -22.97 4.26 15.29
C GLN A 218 -21.50 3.94 15.60
N GLU A 219 -21.12 4.10 16.86
CA GLU A 219 -19.79 3.76 17.35
C GLU A 219 -19.53 2.25 17.27
N ILE A 220 -18.31 1.86 16.87
CA ILE A 220 -17.96 0.49 16.50
C ILE A 220 -18.10 -0.53 17.64
N ARG A 221 -17.82 -0.17 18.90
CA ARG A 221 -18.04 -1.07 20.05
C ARG A 221 -19.53 -1.31 20.28
N THR A 222 -20.37 -0.32 19.99
CA THR A 222 -21.83 -0.47 20.02
C THR A 222 -22.30 -1.39 18.90
N VAL A 223 -21.76 -1.24 17.69
CA VAL A 223 -21.97 -2.17 16.57
C VAL A 223 -21.58 -3.59 16.97
N MET A 224 -20.37 -3.80 17.50
CA MET A 224 -19.89 -5.12 17.93
C MET A 224 -20.73 -5.73 19.05
N SER A 225 -21.25 -4.91 19.96
CA SER A 225 -22.19 -5.36 20.99
C SER A 225 -23.52 -5.86 20.39
N ALA A 226 -23.99 -5.24 19.30
CA ALA A 226 -25.16 -5.71 18.55
C ALA A 226 -24.86 -6.98 17.75
N VAL A 227 -23.69 -7.05 17.10
CA VAL A 227 -23.20 -8.27 16.42
C VAL A 227 -23.16 -9.45 17.40
N ARG A 228 -22.62 -9.25 18.61
CA ARG A 228 -22.60 -10.29 19.64
C ARG A 228 -24.00 -10.81 19.95
N ARG A 229 -24.98 -9.93 20.15
CA ARG A 229 -26.37 -10.34 20.44
C ARG A 229 -26.95 -11.18 19.29
N ASP A 230 -26.81 -10.70 18.06
CA ASP A 230 -27.35 -11.39 16.87
C ASP A 230 -26.71 -12.77 16.67
N VAL A 231 -25.39 -12.90 16.89
CA VAL A 231 -24.69 -14.18 16.77
C VAL A 231 -25.09 -15.15 17.88
N VAL A 232 -25.18 -14.69 19.12
CA VAL A 232 -25.63 -15.52 20.25
C VAL A 232 -27.04 -16.04 20.01
N GLU A 233 -27.94 -15.19 19.50
CA GLU A 233 -29.30 -15.58 19.14
C GLU A 233 -29.32 -16.60 18.00
N ALA A 234 -28.63 -16.29 16.88
CA ALA A 234 -28.59 -17.15 15.69
C ALA A 234 -27.96 -18.53 15.97
N THR A 235 -27.00 -18.59 16.90
CA THR A 235 -26.30 -19.83 17.27
C THR A 235 -26.84 -20.48 18.53
N LYS A 236 -27.92 -19.96 19.13
CA LYS A 236 -28.50 -20.44 20.40
C LYS A 236 -27.47 -20.51 21.54
N GLY A 237 -26.55 -19.54 21.57
CA GLY A 237 -25.49 -19.42 22.58
C GLY A 237 -24.25 -20.28 22.33
N LEU A 238 -24.16 -21.00 21.21
CA LEU A 238 -22.97 -21.80 20.88
C LEU A 238 -21.76 -20.96 20.46
N GLN A 239 -21.99 -19.73 20.02
CA GLN A 239 -20.95 -18.80 19.61
C GLN A 239 -21.18 -17.44 20.25
N VAL A 240 -20.13 -16.92 20.91
CA VAL A 240 -20.16 -15.62 21.58
C VAL A 240 -19.02 -14.76 21.02
N PRO A 241 -19.29 -13.82 20.10
CA PRO A 241 -18.27 -12.91 19.60
C PRO A 241 -17.60 -12.12 20.72
N TRP A 242 -16.30 -11.87 20.55
CA TRP A 242 -15.47 -11.23 21.56
C TRP A 242 -14.61 -10.14 20.93
N GLU A 243 -14.42 -9.02 21.64
CA GLU A 243 -13.51 -7.96 21.19
C GLU A 243 -12.56 -7.53 22.31
N ASN A 244 -11.37 -7.09 21.89
CA ASN A 244 -10.44 -6.35 22.72
C ASN A 244 -10.23 -4.97 22.11
N SER A 245 -10.53 -3.92 22.87
CA SER A 245 -10.43 -2.53 22.41
C SER A 245 -9.52 -1.72 23.31
N SER A 246 -8.73 -0.87 22.66
CA SER A 246 -7.90 0.18 23.27
C SER A 246 -8.07 1.50 22.50
N LEU A 247 -9.19 1.62 21.79
CA LEU A 247 -9.59 2.84 21.09
C LEU A 247 -9.75 3.96 22.11
N ILE A 248 -9.06 5.08 21.86
CA ILE A 248 -9.20 6.30 22.65
C ILE A 248 -10.41 7.09 22.14
N ASP A 249 -10.45 7.30 20.83
CA ASP A 249 -11.49 8.07 20.15
C ASP A 249 -12.65 7.19 19.68
N GLU A 250 -13.80 7.81 19.43
CA GLU A 250 -14.95 7.14 18.84
C GLU A 250 -14.68 6.81 17.36
N VAL A 251 -14.76 5.52 17.05
CA VAL A 251 -14.63 5.01 15.69
C VAL A 251 -16.01 4.68 15.17
N VAL A 252 -16.36 5.27 14.03
CA VAL A 252 -17.62 5.02 13.33
C VAL A 252 -17.28 4.47 11.95
N LEU A 253 -17.75 3.25 11.67
CA LEU A 253 -17.54 2.61 10.37
C LEU A 253 -18.31 3.34 9.29
N MET A 254 -19.63 3.48 9.47
CA MET A 254 -20.51 4.19 8.55
C MET A 254 -20.74 5.63 9.03
N ARG A 255 -19.85 6.56 8.66
CA ARG A 255 -20.08 8.00 8.89
C ARG A 255 -20.94 8.53 7.75
N ARG A 256 -22.16 8.96 8.06
CA ARG A 256 -22.98 9.76 7.15
C ARG A 256 -23.03 11.16 7.73
N SER A 257 -22.13 11.99 7.22
CA SER A 257 -22.08 13.43 7.50
C SER A 257 -22.50 14.14 6.24
N SER A 258 -23.80 14.40 6.10
CA SER A 258 -24.35 15.15 4.99
C SER A 258 -24.98 16.44 5.51
N ARG A 259 -24.82 17.53 4.76
CA ARG A 259 -25.79 18.62 4.73
C ARG A 259 -26.46 18.48 3.37
N PRO A 260 -27.80 18.44 3.27
CA PRO A 260 -28.46 18.49 1.96
C PRO A 260 -27.89 19.64 1.13
N SER A 261 -27.57 19.43 -0.14
CA SER A 261 -27.07 20.56 -0.95
C SER A 261 -28.27 21.41 -1.39
N LEU A 262 -28.22 22.70 -1.08
CA LEU A 262 -29.21 23.68 -1.52
C LEU A 262 -28.51 24.72 -2.41
N PRO A 263 -29.17 25.22 -3.47
CA PRO A 263 -28.63 26.30 -4.28
C PRO A 263 -28.43 27.58 -3.47
N PRO A 264 -27.58 28.51 -3.94
CA PRO A 264 -27.52 29.86 -3.39
C PRO A 264 -28.86 30.60 -3.57
N VAL A 265 -29.02 31.68 -2.80
CA VAL A 265 -30.23 32.52 -2.74
C VAL A 265 -30.84 32.77 -4.12
N LEU A 266 -32.10 32.38 -4.29
CA LEU A 266 -32.86 32.56 -5.52
C LEU A 266 -33.68 33.86 -5.45
N GLU A 267 -33.81 34.56 -6.58
CA GLU A 267 -34.76 35.67 -6.74
C GLU A 267 -35.91 35.22 -7.63
N LYS A 268 -37.17 35.45 -7.21
CA LYS A 268 -38.37 35.10 -8.00
C LYS A 268 -39.36 36.25 -8.04
N VAL A 269 -39.98 36.47 -9.21
CA VAL A 269 -41.08 37.43 -9.36
C VAL A 269 -42.41 36.72 -9.14
N VAL A 270 -43.27 37.28 -8.29
CA VAL A 270 -44.61 36.73 -7.99
C VAL A 270 -45.65 37.83 -8.21
N LEU A 271 -46.84 37.50 -8.73
CA LEU A 271 -47.89 38.47 -9.01
C LEU A 271 -49.03 38.42 -7.99
N SER A 272 -49.44 39.57 -7.47
CA SER A 272 -50.62 39.65 -6.59
C SER A 272 -51.91 39.54 -7.35
N GLY A 273 -52.83 38.72 -6.85
CA GLY A 273 -54.17 38.57 -7.37
C GLY A 273 -54.29 37.73 -8.64
N ALA A 274 -53.18 37.11 -9.07
CA ALA A 274 -53.11 36.22 -10.23
C ALA A 274 -53.40 34.73 -9.87
N GLY A 275 -53.47 34.40 -8.58
CA GLY A 275 -53.57 33.03 -8.09
C GLY A 275 -52.21 32.44 -7.72
N PRO A 276 -52.13 31.13 -7.43
CA PRO A 276 -50.89 30.45 -7.06
C PRO A 276 -49.85 30.48 -8.19
N VAL A 277 -48.63 30.90 -7.87
CA VAL A 277 -47.48 30.94 -8.79
C VAL A 277 -46.43 29.92 -8.32
N ASP A 278 -45.92 29.10 -9.24
CA ASP A 278 -44.85 28.14 -8.95
C ASP A 278 -43.55 28.86 -8.53
N LEU A 279 -42.92 28.37 -7.47
CA LEU A 279 -41.69 28.95 -6.95
C LEU A 279 -40.43 28.42 -7.63
N ASP A 280 -40.52 27.32 -8.36
CA ASP A 280 -39.41 26.65 -9.07
C ASP A 280 -38.16 26.41 -8.19
N LEU A 281 -38.39 26.10 -6.91
CA LEU A 281 -37.31 25.71 -6.00
C LEU A 281 -36.76 24.34 -6.44
N PRO A 282 -35.45 24.18 -6.63
CA PRO A 282 -34.93 22.88 -7.05
C PRO A 282 -35.05 21.86 -5.93
N GLU A 283 -35.16 20.59 -6.31
CA GLU A 283 -35.17 19.48 -5.36
C GLU A 283 -33.82 19.44 -4.63
N PRO A 284 -33.81 19.40 -3.28
CA PRO A 284 -32.56 19.27 -2.54
C PRO A 284 -31.81 18.00 -2.96
N VAL A 285 -30.50 18.10 -3.21
CA VAL A 285 -29.71 16.95 -3.63
C VAL A 285 -29.33 16.13 -2.39
N GLU A 286 -29.75 14.87 -2.39
CA GLU A 286 -29.43 13.90 -1.34
C GLU A 286 -28.06 13.26 -1.59
N VAL A 287 -27.16 13.40 -0.61
CA VAL A 287 -25.74 13.08 -0.77
C VAL A 287 -25.48 11.58 -0.64
N ASP A 288 -26.25 10.85 0.20
CA ASP A 288 -25.98 9.42 0.53
C ASP A 288 -27.22 8.50 0.38
N GLY A 289 -28.22 8.87 -0.42
CA GLY A 289 -29.36 7.99 -0.77
C GLY A 289 -30.46 7.84 0.29
N GLY A 290 -30.77 8.90 1.01
CA GLY A 290 -31.73 8.98 2.11
C GLY A 290 -33.03 9.66 1.74
N THR A 291 -33.78 10.04 2.76
CA THR A 291 -35.00 10.83 2.59
C THR A 291 -34.79 12.23 3.12
N ILE A 292 -34.97 13.22 2.25
CA ILE A 292 -34.95 14.62 2.66
C ILE A 292 -36.36 15.05 3.06
N THR A 293 -36.43 15.70 4.21
CA THR A 293 -37.59 16.49 4.64
C THR A 293 -37.22 17.96 4.61
N VAL A 294 -38.17 18.83 4.29
CA VAL A 294 -37.96 20.28 4.30
C VAL A 294 -38.91 20.89 5.31
N SER A 295 -38.39 21.73 6.20
CA SER A 295 -39.19 22.59 7.07
C SER A 295 -39.20 24.01 6.54
N ILE A 296 -40.36 24.66 6.59
CA ILE A 296 -40.47 26.10 6.36
C ILE A 296 -40.13 26.83 7.66
N ASP A 297 -38.91 27.37 7.75
CA ASP A 297 -38.42 28.08 8.94
C ASP A 297 -39.05 29.47 9.05
N ARG A 298 -39.23 30.16 7.91
CA ARG A 298 -39.89 31.46 7.82
C ARG A 298 -40.75 31.53 6.55
N PRO A 299 -42.08 31.50 6.65
CA PRO A 299 -42.96 31.68 5.50
C PRO A 299 -42.95 33.15 5.02
N PRO A 300 -43.33 33.39 3.75
CA PRO A 300 -43.56 34.75 3.23
C PRO A 300 -44.63 35.49 4.05
N THR A 301 -44.51 36.82 4.08
CA THR A 301 -45.43 37.72 4.78
C THR A 301 -46.48 38.35 3.88
N LEU A 302 -46.21 38.47 2.58
CA LEU A 302 -47.10 39.07 1.58
C LEU A 302 -48.06 38.06 0.94
N GLY A 303 -47.83 36.76 1.11
CA GLY A 303 -48.64 35.69 0.49
C GLY A 303 -48.67 34.41 1.32
N ARG A 304 -49.37 33.40 0.81
CA ARG A 304 -49.48 32.06 1.41
C ARG A 304 -48.74 31.04 0.57
N LEU A 305 -48.00 30.15 1.22
CA LEU A 305 -47.42 28.99 0.55
C LEU A 305 -48.46 27.91 0.38
N MET A 306 -48.46 27.29 -0.79
CA MET A 306 -49.40 26.25 -1.18
C MET A 306 -48.61 25.06 -1.74
N LEU A 307 -49.05 23.84 -1.42
CA LEU A 307 -48.56 22.60 -2.02
C LEU A 307 -49.78 21.75 -2.40
N ASP A 308 -49.90 21.39 -3.68
CA ASP A 308 -51.04 20.62 -4.21
C ASP A 308 -52.41 21.20 -3.77
N GLY A 309 -52.53 22.53 -3.73
CA GLY A 309 -53.74 23.25 -3.34
C GLY A 309 -54.02 23.37 -1.83
N LYS A 310 -53.10 22.94 -0.95
CA LYS A 310 -53.20 23.11 0.50
C LYS A 310 -52.18 24.10 1.02
N ALA A 311 -52.54 24.90 2.02
CA ALA A 311 -51.61 25.83 2.65
C ALA A 311 -50.52 25.08 3.43
N VAL A 312 -49.26 25.55 3.31
CA VAL A 312 -48.11 25.03 4.05
C VAL A 312 -47.73 26.03 5.14
N GLU A 313 -47.71 25.58 6.39
CA GLU A 313 -47.48 26.43 7.56
C GLU A 313 -46.01 26.41 8.03
N ALA A 314 -45.63 27.38 8.87
CA ALA A 314 -44.30 27.40 9.48
C ALA A 314 -44.04 26.15 10.33
N GLY A 315 -42.87 25.53 10.13
CA GLY A 315 -42.47 24.29 10.80
C GLY A 315 -43.12 23.01 10.26
N GLU A 316 -44.00 23.09 9.27
CA GLU A 316 -44.53 21.92 8.58
C GLU A 316 -43.42 21.19 7.80
N LEU A 317 -43.40 19.86 7.89
CA LEU A 317 -42.42 19.01 7.21
C LEU A 317 -43.01 18.49 5.90
N ILE A 318 -42.45 18.94 4.78
CA ILE A 318 -42.74 18.41 3.44
C ILE A 318 -41.61 17.48 2.98
N GLN A 319 -41.82 16.65 1.95
CA GLN A 319 -40.74 15.85 1.38
C GLN A 319 -39.86 16.73 0.47
N GLY A 320 -38.57 16.40 0.33
CA GLY A 320 -37.66 17.12 -0.56
C GLY A 320 -38.18 17.24 -2.00
N LYS A 321 -38.71 16.15 -2.54
CA LYS A 321 -39.36 16.09 -3.87
C LYS A 321 -40.62 16.97 -4.03
N ASP A 322 -41.16 17.45 -2.92
CA ASP A 322 -42.33 18.33 -2.92
C ASP A 322 -41.93 19.80 -3.03
N LEU A 323 -40.65 20.13 -2.72
CA LEU A 323 -40.14 21.50 -2.75
C LEU A 323 -40.28 22.18 -4.13
N PRO A 324 -40.03 21.50 -5.27
CA PRO A 324 -40.26 22.08 -6.60
C PRO A 324 -41.72 22.38 -6.92
N ARG A 325 -42.66 21.79 -6.18
CA ARG A 325 -44.11 21.94 -6.39
C ARG A 325 -44.72 22.99 -5.46
N LEU A 326 -43.89 23.69 -4.70
CA LEU A 326 -44.33 24.74 -3.80
C LEU A 326 -44.75 25.97 -4.60
N GLN A 327 -45.94 26.49 -4.29
CA GLN A 327 -46.55 27.65 -4.92
C GLN A 327 -46.71 28.78 -3.92
N MET A 328 -46.74 30.02 -4.40
CA MET A 328 -47.08 31.19 -3.60
C MET A 328 -48.31 31.88 -4.16
N ASP A 329 -49.34 32.04 -3.32
CA ASP A 329 -50.56 32.79 -3.65
C ASP A 329 -50.57 34.11 -2.89
N VAL A 330 -50.55 35.22 -3.63
CA VAL A 330 -50.51 36.58 -3.08
C VAL A 330 -51.88 37.24 -3.30
N PRO A 331 -52.59 37.66 -2.25
CA PRO A 331 -53.90 38.30 -2.38
C PRO A 331 -53.83 39.68 -3.06
N LYS A 332 -54.96 40.14 -3.61
CA LYS A 332 -55.08 41.47 -4.22
C LYS A 332 -54.89 42.60 -3.20
N GLY A 333 -54.29 43.72 -3.63
CA GLY A 333 -54.26 44.98 -2.87
C GLY A 333 -52.98 45.28 -2.10
N ILE A 334 -51.81 44.78 -2.52
CA ILE A 334 -50.51 45.28 -2.03
C ILE A 334 -50.32 46.75 -2.39
N GLY A 335 -49.71 47.52 -1.48
CA GLY A 335 -49.81 48.99 -1.46
C GLY A 335 -48.78 49.71 -2.34
N GLU A 336 -47.69 49.04 -2.71
CA GLU A 336 -46.59 49.59 -3.53
C GLU A 336 -46.49 48.87 -4.90
N PRO A 337 -45.87 49.49 -5.93
CA PRO A 337 -45.72 48.88 -7.27
C PRO A 337 -44.85 47.61 -7.29
N GLU A 338 -43.93 47.49 -6.33
CA GLU A 338 -43.00 46.38 -6.17
C GLU A 338 -42.61 46.25 -4.69
N GLU A 339 -42.90 45.10 -4.07
CA GLU A 339 -42.53 44.81 -2.67
C GLU A 339 -41.61 43.58 -2.60
N MET A 340 -40.67 43.58 -1.66
CA MET A 340 -39.75 42.46 -1.45
C MET A 340 -40.21 41.63 -0.25
N ASP A 341 -40.23 40.31 -0.41
CA ASP A 341 -40.53 39.36 0.66
C ASP A 341 -39.51 38.20 0.63
N MET A 342 -39.58 37.30 1.60
CA MET A 342 -38.66 36.16 1.64
C MET A 342 -39.27 34.90 2.24
N LEU A 343 -38.77 33.77 1.75
CA LEU A 343 -39.00 32.44 2.30
C LEU A 343 -37.66 31.89 2.79
N ALA A 344 -37.61 31.45 4.05
CA ALA A 344 -36.49 30.66 4.57
C ALA A 344 -36.97 29.24 4.87
N TYR A 345 -36.18 28.25 4.46
CA TYR A 345 -36.49 26.84 4.65
C TYR A 345 -35.23 26.07 5.03
N ALA A 346 -35.39 24.93 5.69
CA ALA A 346 -34.31 24.04 6.04
C ALA A 346 -34.59 22.64 5.50
N ALA A 347 -33.69 22.12 4.66
CA ALA A 347 -33.69 20.74 4.26
C ALA A 347 -32.93 19.91 5.31
N ARG A 348 -33.52 18.80 5.74
CA ARG A 348 -32.94 17.85 6.67
C ARG A 348 -33.01 16.44 6.11
N ASP A 349 -31.91 15.73 6.17
CA ASP A 349 -31.90 14.30 5.87
C ASP A 349 -32.26 13.46 7.11
N ASN A 350 -32.42 12.16 6.91
CA ASN A 350 -32.73 11.21 7.96
C ASN A 350 -31.51 10.78 8.82
N TRP A 351 -30.33 11.37 8.61
CA TRP A 351 -29.11 11.09 9.38
C TRP A 351 -28.64 12.28 10.22
N GLY A 352 -29.43 13.35 10.27
CA GLY A 352 -29.19 14.52 11.13
C GLY A 352 -28.50 15.68 10.43
N GLY A 353 -28.33 15.61 9.11
CA GLY A 353 -27.86 16.69 8.28
C GLY A 353 -28.88 17.81 8.11
N GLU A 354 -28.40 19.04 8.07
CA GLU A 354 -29.25 20.23 7.84
C GLU A 354 -28.57 21.22 6.90
N ALA A 355 -29.34 21.75 5.96
CA ALA A 355 -28.96 22.89 5.13
C ALA A 355 -30.10 23.89 5.07
N LYS A 356 -29.75 25.17 4.97
CA LYS A 356 -30.71 26.27 4.98
C LYS A 356 -30.72 26.96 3.63
N GLY A 357 -31.92 27.15 3.09
CA GLY A 357 -32.17 27.85 1.85
C GLY A 357 -32.95 29.14 2.11
N MET A 358 -32.82 30.06 1.16
CA MET A 358 -33.53 31.33 1.17
C MET A 358 -33.96 31.69 -0.25
N LEU A 359 -35.23 32.04 -0.40
CA LEU A 359 -35.81 32.55 -1.63
C LEU A 359 -36.29 33.98 -1.36
N VAL A 360 -35.89 34.91 -2.21
CA VAL A 360 -36.28 36.32 -2.15
C VAL A 360 -37.32 36.56 -3.24
N PHE A 361 -38.47 37.11 -2.85
CA PHE A 361 -39.57 37.42 -3.76
C PHE A 361 -39.55 38.90 -4.13
N ARG A 362 -39.78 39.19 -5.40
CA ARG A 362 -40.13 40.51 -5.92
C ARG A 362 -41.60 40.48 -6.34
N VAL A 363 -42.48 40.98 -5.49
CA VAL A 363 -43.93 40.90 -5.68
C VAL A 363 -44.42 42.10 -6.49
N LYS A 364 -45.14 41.86 -7.58
CA LYS A 364 -45.68 42.89 -8.50
C LYS A 364 -47.20 42.78 -8.60
N SER A 365 -47.87 43.85 -9.05
CA SER A 365 -49.32 43.81 -9.29
C SER A 365 -49.68 42.94 -10.50
N GLY A 366 -50.56 41.95 -10.28
CA GLY A 366 -51.16 41.12 -11.32
C GLY A 366 -52.44 41.72 -11.94
N GLU A 367 -52.80 42.97 -11.62
CA GLU A 367 -54.03 43.58 -12.11
C GLU A 367 -53.89 44.20 -13.52
N GLY A 368 -54.90 43.98 -14.37
CA GLY A 368 -54.98 44.55 -15.72
C GLY A 368 -54.15 43.80 -16.76
N THR A 369 -54.13 44.33 -17.99
CA THR A 369 -53.45 43.72 -19.15
C THR A 369 -51.94 43.56 -18.95
N GLN A 370 -51.32 44.36 -18.09
CA GLN A 370 -49.90 44.23 -17.72
C GLN A 370 -49.64 42.98 -16.86
N GLY A 371 -50.54 42.65 -15.92
CA GLY A 371 -50.43 41.44 -15.10
C GLY A 371 -50.61 40.16 -15.92
N GLU A 372 -51.57 40.16 -16.86
CA GLU A 372 -51.77 39.03 -17.81
C GLU A 372 -50.54 38.82 -18.71
N GLN A 373 -49.91 39.89 -19.18
CA GLN A 373 -48.66 39.80 -19.95
C GLN A 373 -47.49 39.27 -19.13
N VAL A 374 -47.36 39.67 -17.87
CA VAL A 374 -46.29 39.17 -17.00
C VAL A 374 -46.53 37.70 -16.66
N MET A 375 -47.77 37.26 -16.38
CA MET A 375 -48.09 35.84 -16.20
C MET A 375 -47.73 35.00 -17.43
N ALA A 376 -48.17 35.41 -18.63
CA ALA A 376 -47.83 34.71 -19.86
C ALA A 376 -46.32 34.68 -20.14
N SER A 377 -45.59 35.73 -19.74
CA SER A 377 -44.12 35.76 -19.79
C SER A 377 -43.49 34.76 -18.83
N LEU A 378 -44.00 34.66 -17.60
CA LEU A 378 -43.50 33.72 -16.60
C LEU A 378 -43.76 32.25 -17.02
N GLU A 379 -44.94 31.95 -17.55
CA GLU A 379 -45.28 30.62 -18.09
C GLU A 379 -44.38 30.25 -19.28
N ALA A 380 -44.15 31.17 -20.22
CA ALA A 380 -43.25 30.95 -21.35
C ALA A 380 -41.78 30.79 -20.91
N GLU A 381 -41.34 31.56 -19.91
CA GLU A 381 -40.02 31.41 -19.29
C GLU A 381 -39.86 30.03 -18.65
N GLN A 382 -40.90 29.50 -17.99
CA GLN A 382 -40.89 28.18 -17.36
C GLN A 382 -40.82 27.05 -18.39
N GLU A 383 -41.61 27.10 -19.48
CA GLU A 383 -41.50 26.15 -20.60
C GLU A 383 -40.10 26.17 -21.24
N GLN A 384 -39.52 27.37 -21.40
CA GLN A 384 -38.18 27.53 -21.95
C GLN A 384 -37.10 26.99 -21.00
N GLN A 385 -37.25 27.16 -19.68
CA GLN A 385 -36.36 26.59 -18.67
C GLN A 385 -36.36 25.07 -18.68
N VAL A 386 -37.54 24.42 -18.79
CA VAL A 386 -37.64 22.95 -18.90
C VAL A 386 -36.87 22.44 -20.12
N LEU A 387 -37.02 23.12 -21.26
CA LEU A 387 -36.28 22.77 -22.48
C LEU A 387 -34.77 22.98 -22.31
N GLN A 388 -34.35 24.11 -21.72
CA GLN A 388 -32.95 24.40 -21.44
C GLN A 388 -32.32 23.36 -20.51
N ARG A 389 -33.01 22.95 -19.45
CA ARG A 389 -32.54 21.88 -18.54
C ARG A 389 -32.34 20.55 -19.26
N GLY A 390 -33.19 20.19 -20.22
CA GLY A 390 -32.97 19.03 -21.09
C GLY A 390 -31.69 19.14 -21.92
N ILE A 391 -31.36 20.34 -22.40
CA ILE A 391 -30.10 20.63 -23.11
C ILE A 391 -28.91 20.54 -22.15
N HIS A 392 -29.01 21.10 -20.94
CA HIS A 392 -27.96 21.03 -19.92
C HIS A 392 -27.64 19.59 -19.51
N VAL A 393 -28.66 18.76 -19.27
CA VAL A 393 -28.50 17.32 -18.98
C VAL A 393 -27.80 16.61 -20.14
N THR A 394 -28.20 16.91 -21.38
CA THR A 394 -27.61 16.31 -22.58
C THR A 394 -26.15 16.70 -22.75
N GLY A 395 -25.82 17.99 -22.60
CA GLY A 395 -24.46 18.52 -22.70
C GLY A 395 -23.54 18.00 -21.60
N ALA A 396 -24.05 17.90 -20.36
CA ALA A 396 -23.30 17.29 -19.26
C ALA A 396 -23.01 15.80 -19.50
N ALA A 397 -23.96 15.06 -20.09
CA ALA A 397 -23.74 13.66 -20.45
C ALA A 397 -22.67 13.53 -21.53
N GLU A 398 -22.74 14.35 -22.58
CA GLU A 398 -21.76 14.37 -23.67
C GLU A 398 -20.36 14.77 -23.18
N ALA A 399 -20.25 15.63 -22.16
CA ALA A 399 -18.98 16.01 -21.56
C ALA A 399 -18.30 14.87 -20.78
N ILE A 400 -19.07 13.89 -20.30
CA ILE A 400 -18.55 12.71 -19.58
C ILE A 400 -18.34 11.54 -20.54
N GLU A 401 -19.24 11.38 -21.49
CA GLU A 401 -19.34 10.20 -22.34
C GLU A 401 -18.07 9.98 -23.17
N SER A 402 -17.59 8.73 -23.17
CA SER A 402 -16.38 8.32 -23.91
C SER A 402 -15.08 9.02 -23.49
N ARG A 403 -15.02 9.68 -22.31
CA ARG A 403 -13.74 10.13 -21.74
C ARG A 403 -12.95 8.93 -21.21
N GLU A 404 -11.67 8.89 -21.57
CA GLU A 404 -10.68 8.03 -20.96
C GLU A 404 -9.63 8.91 -20.27
N ILE A 405 -9.46 8.72 -18.96
CA ILE A 405 -8.57 9.53 -18.14
C ILE A 405 -7.47 8.62 -17.59
N ASP A 406 -6.22 8.90 -17.93
CA ASP A 406 -5.05 8.23 -17.35
C ASP A 406 -4.84 8.73 -15.91
N VAL A 407 -4.72 7.80 -14.97
CA VAL A 407 -4.61 8.14 -13.54
C VAL A 407 -3.42 7.43 -12.91
N PRO A 408 -2.33 8.16 -12.58
CA PRO A 408 -1.14 7.55 -12.01
C PRO A 408 -1.39 6.99 -10.61
N VAL A 409 -0.92 5.76 -10.38
CA VAL A 409 -1.07 5.04 -9.12
C VAL A 409 -0.12 5.61 -8.06
N GLY A 410 -0.63 5.77 -6.84
CA GLY A 410 0.16 6.16 -5.67
C GLY A 410 0.59 7.63 -5.62
N VAL A 411 0.17 8.50 -6.54
CA VAL A 411 0.45 9.95 -6.41
C VAL A 411 -0.60 10.70 -5.58
N GLY A 412 -1.57 9.98 -5.02
CA GLY A 412 -2.73 10.52 -4.31
C GLY A 412 -3.93 10.73 -5.24
N ALA A 413 -4.97 11.41 -4.74
CA ALA A 413 -6.19 11.69 -5.49
C ALA A 413 -5.95 12.67 -6.64
N VAL A 414 -6.28 12.25 -7.86
CA VAL A 414 -6.12 13.02 -9.10
C VAL A 414 -7.44 13.66 -9.49
N ALA A 415 -7.44 14.95 -9.80
CA ALA A 415 -8.64 15.66 -10.26
C ALA A 415 -9.07 15.17 -11.65
N LEU A 416 -10.37 14.93 -11.82
CA LEU A 416 -10.92 14.41 -13.07
C LEU A 416 -11.24 15.52 -14.10
N SER A 417 -11.50 16.75 -13.63
CA SER A 417 -11.77 17.94 -14.46
C SER A 417 -12.75 17.65 -15.61
N LEU A 418 -14.01 17.42 -15.27
CA LEU A 418 -15.02 17.00 -16.24
C LEU A 418 -15.54 18.15 -17.13
N ASP A 419 -15.32 19.41 -16.74
CA ASP A 419 -15.62 20.62 -17.51
C ASP A 419 -17.08 20.63 -18.02
N LEU A 420 -18.05 20.48 -17.12
CA LEU A 420 -19.46 20.39 -17.51
C LEU A 420 -19.95 21.71 -18.13
N PRO A 421 -20.68 21.69 -19.27
CA PRO A 421 -21.15 22.89 -19.98
C PRO A 421 -22.44 23.47 -19.35
N THR A 422 -22.53 23.49 -18.03
CA THR A 422 -23.67 24.01 -17.29
C THR A 422 -23.23 24.42 -15.88
N ASP A 423 -23.88 25.42 -15.31
CA ASP A 423 -23.81 25.80 -13.90
C ASP A 423 -25.20 25.78 -13.24
N ASP A 424 -26.21 25.23 -13.95
CA ASP A 424 -27.59 25.15 -13.47
C ASP A 424 -27.66 24.26 -12.22
N ALA A 425 -28.06 24.88 -11.09
CA ALA A 425 -28.18 24.21 -9.80
C ALA A 425 -29.30 23.16 -9.74
N ALA A 426 -30.21 23.15 -10.71
CA ALA A 426 -31.21 22.09 -10.85
C ALA A 426 -30.64 20.81 -11.48
N VAL A 427 -29.43 20.86 -12.05
CA VAL A 427 -28.74 19.68 -12.60
C VAL A 427 -27.91 19.00 -11.50
N SER A 428 -28.03 17.68 -11.39
CA SER A 428 -27.25 16.87 -10.46
C SER A 428 -26.81 15.56 -11.10
N LEU A 429 -25.76 14.94 -10.54
CA LEU A 429 -25.20 13.69 -11.01
C LEU A 429 -25.25 12.66 -9.89
N ARG A 430 -25.97 11.57 -10.08
CA ARG A 430 -25.93 10.42 -9.16
C ARG A 430 -24.97 9.38 -9.68
N VAL A 431 -24.07 8.88 -8.83
CA VAL A 431 -23.21 7.74 -9.17
C VAL A 431 -24.09 6.51 -9.45
N ALA A 432 -24.05 6.03 -10.69
CA ALA A 432 -24.80 4.85 -11.16
C ALA A 432 -23.93 3.59 -11.20
N ASN A 433 -22.61 3.75 -11.36
CA ASN A 433 -21.64 2.67 -11.24
C ASN A 433 -20.40 3.21 -10.52
N TYR A 434 -20.16 2.74 -9.29
CA TYR A 434 -18.99 3.09 -8.49
C TYR A 434 -17.80 2.24 -8.96
N PRO A 435 -16.57 2.78 -9.06
CA PRO A 435 -15.43 2.03 -9.54
C PRO A 435 -15.14 0.82 -8.65
N ALA A 436 -14.81 -0.32 -9.27
CA ALA A 436 -14.56 -1.57 -8.54
C ALA A 436 -13.34 -1.50 -7.61
N THR A 437 -12.37 -0.63 -7.92
CA THR A 437 -11.16 -0.36 -7.15
C THR A 437 -10.88 1.16 -7.09
N GLY A 438 -10.16 1.58 -6.05
CA GLY A 438 -9.85 2.99 -5.82
C GLY A 438 -11.01 3.74 -5.17
N THR A 439 -10.82 5.05 -4.99
CA THR A 439 -11.76 5.89 -4.25
C THR A 439 -12.12 7.14 -5.05
N LEU A 440 -13.42 7.39 -5.21
CA LEU A 440 -13.92 8.69 -5.64
C LEU A 440 -14.06 9.59 -4.42
N SER A 441 -13.60 10.83 -4.55
CA SER A 441 -13.63 11.79 -3.43
C SER A 441 -13.80 13.22 -3.92
N LEU A 442 -14.32 14.04 -3.01
CA LEU A 442 -14.27 15.49 -3.06
C LEU A 442 -13.17 15.97 -2.09
N PRO A 443 -12.80 17.25 -2.10
CA PRO A 443 -11.75 17.76 -1.21
C PRO A 443 -12.01 17.55 0.29
N ASP A 444 -13.28 17.41 0.69
CA ASP A 444 -13.75 17.32 2.07
C ASP A 444 -14.30 15.95 2.47
N ARG A 445 -14.67 15.08 1.51
CA ARG A 445 -15.22 13.73 1.80
C ARG A 445 -14.94 12.69 0.71
N ALA A 446 -14.89 11.42 1.09
CA ALA A 446 -14.99 10.30 0.16
C ALA A 446 -16.45 10.09 -0.27
N LEU A 447 -16.69 9.61 -1.48
CA LEU A 447 -18.04 9.29 -1.99
C LEU A 447 -18.40 7.84 -1.69
N SER A 448 -19.65 7.58 -1.34
CA SER A 448 -20.19 6.22 -1.24
C SER A 448 -20.79 5.78 -2.58
N PRO A 449 -21.06 4.47 -2.75
CA PRO A 449 -21.98 4.02 -3.77
C PRO A 449 -23.30 4.80 -3.66
N GLU A 450 -23.89 5.17 -4.79
CA GLU A 450 -25.13 5.96 -4.89
C GLU A 450 -25.05 7.44 -4.49
N SER A 451 -23.86 7.98 -4.20
CA SER A 451 -23.74 9.40 -3.88
C SER A 451 -24.22 10.29 -5.03
N SER A 452 -24.87 11.40 -4.69
CA SER A 452 -25.22 12.44 -5.66
C SER A 452 -24.34 13.68 -5.49
N LEU A 453 -24.04 14.33 -6.61
CA LEU A 453 -23.16 15.48 -6.73
C LEU A 453 -23.91 16.62 -7.40
N THR A 454 -23.72 17.83 -6.88
CA THR A 454 -24.06 19.05 -7.63
C THR A 454 -23.03 19.29 -8.73
N VAL A 455 -23.39 20.09 -9.74
CA VAL A 455 -22.45 20.45 -10.82
C VAL A 455 -21.15 21.05 -10.29
N GLY A 456 -21.22 21.93 -9.28
CA GLY A 456 -20.03 22.52 -8.66
C GLY A 456 -19.11 21.52 -7.95
N GLU A 457 -19.66 20.43 -7.41
CA GLU A 457 -18.86 19.36 -6.79
C GLU A 457 -18.17 18.48 -7.84
N VAL A 458 -18.78 18.30 -9.01
CA VAL A 458 -18.20 17.51 -10.11
C VAL A 458 -16.88 18.13 -10.60
N GLU A 459 -16.77 19.45 -10.60
CA GLU A 459 -15.55 20.15 -11.02
C GLU A 459 -14.34 19.90 -10.10
N VAL A 460 -14.59 19.52 -8.84
CA VAL A 460 -13.55 19.16 -7.87
C VAL A 460 -13.52 17.67 -7.56
N LEU A 461 -14.20 16.85 -8.37
CA LEU A 461 -14.20 15.40 -8.25
C LEU A 461 -12.80 14.85 -8.52
N ARG A 462 -12.37 13.93 -7.65
CA ARG A 462 -11.08 13.27 -7.70
C ARG A 462 -11.23 11.77 -7.69
N TYR A 463 -10.25 11.09 -8.25
CA TYR A 463 -10.08 9.65 -8.15
C TYR A 463 -8.68 9.31 -7.66
N GLU A 464 -8.59 8.46 -6.63
CA GLU A 464 -7.32 7.84 -6.22
C GLU A 464 -7.35 6.36 -6.63
N PRO A 465 -6.50 5.93 -7.58
CA PRO A 465 -6.39 4.52 -7.94
C PRO A 465 -5.89 3.67 -6.76
N GLN A 466 -6.45 2.48 -6.62
CA GLN A 466 -5.93 1.49 -5.68
C GLN A 466 -4.51 1.06 -6.06
N ILE A 467 -3.61 0.91 -5.08
CA ILE A 467 -2.25 0.41 -5.33
C ILE A 467 -2.32 -1.01 -5.90
N GLY A 468 -1.59 -1.24 -7.01
CA GLY A 468 -1.61 -2.52 -7.73
C GLY A 468 -2.72 -2.64 -8.78
N ALA A 469 -3.59 -1.64 -8.93
CA ALA A 469 -4.55 -1.59 -10.02
C ALA A 469 -3.86 -1.26 -11.35
N SER A 470 -4.20 -2.00 -12.40
CA SER A 470 -3.72 -1.77 -13.77
C SER A 470 -4.81 -1.91 -14.82
N ALA A 471 -5.99 -2.41 -14.44
CA ALA A 471 -7.12 -2.55 -15.35
C ALA A 471 -7.93 -1.24 -15.34
N PRO A 472 -8.36 -0.75 -16.51
CA PRO A 472 -9.30 0.35 -16.58
C PRO A 472 -10.58 0.04 -15.80
N VAL A 473 -11.13 1.05 -15.13
CA VAL A 473 -12.39 0.97 -14.39
C VAL A 473 -13.42 1.91 -15.02
N GLU A 474 -14.65 1.44 -15.14
CA GLU A 474 -15.77 2.25 -15.62
C GLU A 474 -16.42 2.96 -14.45
N VAL A 475 -16.68 4.26 -14.60
CA VAL A 475 -17.52 5.04 -13.71
C VAL A 475 -18.71 5.55 -14.50
N ALA A 476 -19.91 5.38 -13.94
CA ALA A 476 -21.14 5.83 -14.57
C ALA A 476 -21.90 6.80 -13.66
N PHE A 477 -22.52 7.79 -14.28
CA PHE A 477 -23.41 8.75 -13.62
C PHE A 477 -24.78 8.73 -14.30
N GLU A 478 -25.83 8.90 -13.51
CA GLU A 478 -27.15 9.31 -13.99
C GLU A 478 -27.27 10.82 -13.77
N ILE A 479 -27.29 11.59 -14.85
CA ILE A 479 -27.43 13.05 -14.80
C ILE A 479 -28.91 13.38 -14.84
N ARG A 480 -29.37 14.23 -13.92
CA ARG A 480 -30.79 14.52 -13.71
C ARG A 480 -31.04 16.01 -13.59
N ALA A 481 -32.22 16.42 -14.02
CA ALA A 481 -32.82 17.70 -13.66
C ALA A 481 -34.18 17.49 -12.98
N ASP A 482 -34.58 18.44 -12.14
CA ASP A 482 -35.89 18.49 -11.48
C ASP A 482 -37.09 18.49 -12.45
N SER A 483 -36.88 18.88 -13.71
CA SER A 483 -37.87 18.78 -14.80
C SER A 483 -38.20 17.34 -15.23
N GLY A 484 -37.51 16.35 -14.65
CA GLY A 484 -37.64 14.93 -14.99
C GLY A 484 -36.74 14.49 -16.15
N ALA A 485 -35.96 15.39 -16.74
CA ALA A 485 -34.93 15.03 -17.72
C ALA A 485 -33.82 14.21 -17.04
N SER A 486 -33.46 13.09 -17.65
CA SER A 486 -32.44 12.15 -17.14
C SER A 486 -31.65 11.56 -18.29
N LYS A 487 -30.32 11.46 -18.14
CA LYS A 487 -29.46 10.79 -19.14
C LYS A 487 -28.28 10.10 -18.43
N PRO A 488 -28.01 8.82 -18.72
CA PRO A 488 -26.82 8.15 -18.24
C PRO A 488 -25.59 8.62 -19.02
N ALA A 489 -24.44 8.67 -18.33
CA ALA A 489 -23.14 8.92 -18.94
C ALA A 489 -22.07 8.04 -18.29
N LYS A 490 -21.05 7.66 -19.08
CA LYS A 490 -19.99 6.76 -18.66
C LYS A 490 -18.62 7.28 -19.07
N MET A 491 -17.65 7.12 -18.19
CA MET A 491 -16.24 7.40 -18.44
C MET A 491 -15.38 6.21 -18.00
N THR A 492 -14.19 6.13 -18.57
CA THR A 492 -13.17 5.16 -18.23
C THR A 492 -12.03 5.86 -17.49
N LEU A 493 -11.63 5.31 -16.34
CA LEU A 493 -10.42 5.71 -15.63
C LEU A 493 -9.39 4.60 -15.82
N SER A 494 -8.19 4.96 -16.29
CA SER A 494 -7.13 4.01 -16.65
C SER A 494 -5.96 4.18 -15.68
N PRO A 495 -5.86 3.35 -14.61
CA PRO A 495 -4.72 3.37 -13.71
C PRO A 495 -3.40 3.11 -14.43
N SER A 496 -2.39 3.93 -14.16
CA SER A 496 -1.06 3.82 -14.78
C SER A 496 0.06 3.84 -13.75
N VAL A 497 1.14 3.12 -14.03
CA VAL A 497 2.37 3.14 -13.24
C VAL A 497 3.31 4.17 -13.85
N ASP A 498 3.90 5.04 -13.02
CA ASP A 498 4.84 6.03 -13.53
C ASP A 498 6.11 5.33 -14.07
N PRO A 499 6.67 5.76 -15.21
CA PRO A 499 7.90 5.19 -15.74
C PRO A 499 9.08 5.18 -14.76
N CYS A 500 9.15 6.09 -13.79
CA CYS A 500 10.17 6.07 -12.74
C CYS A 500 10.03 4.85 -11.83
N ASP A 501 8.81 4.52 -11.39
CA ASP A 501 8.56 3.37 -10.52
C ASP A 501 9.08 2.08 -11.21
N SER A 502 8.75 1.90 -12.49
CA SER A 502 9.20 0.73 -13.28
C SER A 502 10.70 0.71 -13.54
N ALA A 503 11.36 1.87 -13.62
CA ALA A 503 12.78 1.97 -13.97
C ALA A 503 13.70 1.93 -12.75
N ALA A 504 13.19 2.27 -11.56
CA ALA A 504 14.01 2.45 -10.36
C ALA A 504 13.28 2.17 -9.03
N GLY A 505 12.13 1.48 -9.03
CA GLY A 505 11.49 0.99 -7.80
C GLY A 505 12.32 -0.07 -7.07
N GLU A 506 12.22 -0.14 -5.75
CA GLU A 506 13.00 -1.05 -4.88
C GLU A 506 12.16 -2.25 -4.40
N PRO A 507 12.68 -3.48 -4.49
CA PRO A 507 12.04 -4.65 -3.88
C PRO A 507 11.74 -4.48 -2.39
N LEU A 508 10.52 -4.88 -2.00
CA LEU A 508 10.01 -4.77 -0.62
C LEU A 508 9.96 -3.32 -0.09
N ASP A 509 9.92 -2.31 -0.95
CA ASP A 509 9.61 -0.96 -0.51
C ASP A 509 8.17 -0.87 0.02
N LEU A 510 8.02 -0.43 1.27
CA LEU A 510 6.70 -0.28 1.92
C LEU A 510 5.89 0.90 1.34
N GLN A 511 6.52 1.74 0.51
CA GLN A 511 5.91 2.88 -0.17
C GLN A 511 6.02 2.76 -1.69
N GLY A 512 6.50 1.61 -2.19
CA GLY A 512 6.59 1.31 -3.60
C GLY A 512 5.25 0.83 -4.17
N VAL A 513 5.06 1.04 -5.47
CA VAL A 513 3.84 0.65 -6.21
C VAL A 513 4.10 -0.43 -7.25
N VAL A 514 5.34 -0.94 -7.32
CA VAL A 514 5.78 -2.00 -8.23
C VAL A 514 6.66 -3.02 -7.48
N PRO A 515 6.89 -4.23 -8.03
CA PRO A 515 7.82 -5.20 -7.45
C PRO A 515 9.25 -4.70 -7.27
N GLY A 516 9.67 -3.74 -8.09
CA GLY A 516 11.01 -3.13 -8.06
C GLY A 516 12.07 -3.90 -8.85
N LEU A 517 13.25 -3.31 -8.95
CA LEU A 517 14.42 -3.81 -9.66
C LEU A 517 15.62 -3.89 -8.72
N LEU A 518 16.46 -4.92 -8.87
CA LEU A 518 17.77 -4.97 -8.24
C LEU A 518 18.68 -3.89 -8.84
N PRO A 519 19.72 -3.42 -8.11
CA PRO A 519 20.56 -2.31 -8.60
C PRO A 519 21.26 -2.59 -9.96
N ASN A 520 21.44 -3.86 -10.34
CA ASN A 520 22.06 -4.25 -11.62
C ASN A 520 21.08 -4.19 -12.80
N GLU A 521 19.79 -4.21 -12.51
CA GLU A 521 18.71 -4.17 -13.50
C GLU A 521 18.33 -2.74 -13.87
N ILE A 522 18.74 -1.74 -13.07
CA ILE A 522 18.47 -0.33 -13.32
C ILE A 522 19.20 0.14 -14.59
N GLY A 523 18.41 0.53 -15.59
CA GLY A 523 18.87 1.01 -16.90
C GLY A 523 19.40 2.45 -16.89
N ALA A 524 20.10 2.85 -17.96
CA ALA A 524 20.70 4.18 -18.08
C ALA A 524 19.66 5.33 -18.15
N GLU A 525 18.47 5.06 -18.67
CA GLU A 525 17.40 6.06 -18.81
C GLU A 525 16.68 6.37 -17.49
N ALA A 526 16.87 5.57 -16.44
CA ALA A 526 16.15 5.69 -15.18
C ALA A 526 16.29 7.09 -14.54
N VAL A 527 17.47 7.71 -14.63
CA VAL A 527 17.69 9.06 -14.09
C VAL A 527 16.76 10.08 -14.74
N LYS A 528 16.62 10.04 -16.07
CA LYS A 528 15.77 10.98 -16.81
C LYS A 528 14.29 10.79 -16.48
N LEU A 529 13.84 9.54 -16.39
CA LEU A 529 12.46 9.21 -16.04
C LEU A 529 12.13 9.69 -14.63
N CYS A 530 13.01 9.44 -13.66
CA CYS A 530 12.79 9.86 -12.28
C CYS A 530 12.96 11.37 -12.05
N GLU A 531 13.81 12.06 -12.80
CA GLU A 531 13.83 13.54 -12.81
C GLU A 531 12.50 14.13 -13.29
N ALA A 532 11.87 13.51 -14.31
CA ALA A 532 10.55 13.92 -14.78
C ALA A 532 9.45 13.66 -13.73
N ALA A 533 9.45 12.50 -13.09
CA ALA A 533 8.50 12.16 -12.03
C ALA A 533 8.61 13.10 -10.82
N VAL A 534 9.82 13.39 -10.33
CA VAL A 534 10.05 14.35 -9.23
C VAL A 534 9.58 15.76 -9.60
N LYS A 535 9.68 16.16 -10.87
CA LYS A 535 9.19 17.45 -11.35
C LYS A 535 7.67 17.50 -11.41
N ALA A 536 7.02 16.43 -11.89
CA ALA A 536 5.57 16.35 -11.98
C ALA A 536 4.90 16.22 -10.60
N TYR A 537 5.53 15.47 -9.69
CA TYR A 537 4.99 15.12 -8.38
C TYR A 537 5.99 15.46 -7.26
N PRO A 538 6.22 16.76 -6.98
CA PRO A 538 7.22 17.22 -6.02
C PRO A 538 6.90 16.86 -4.57
N ASP A 539 5.72 16.36 -4.23
CA ASP A 539 5.39 15.96 -2.85
C ASP A 539 5.50 14.43 -2.64
N VAL A 540 5.62 13.67 -3.73
CA VAL A 540 5.79 12.22 -3.67
C VAL A 540 7.23 11.88 -3.26
N ALA A 541 7.40 11.35 -2.06
CA ALA A 541 8.71 11.03 -1.50
C ALA A 541 9.42 9.88 -2.24
N ARG A 542 8.65 8.87 -2.71
CA ARG A 542 9.22 7.69 -3.39
C ARG A 542 9.98 8.05 -4.66
N PHE A 543 9.47 8.96 -5.51
CA PHE A 543 10.16 9.34 -6.75
C PHE A 543 11.53 9.96 -6.50
N ARG A 544 11.73 10.64 -5.35
CA ARG A 544 13.05 11.12 -4.95
C ARG A 544 13.98 10.00 -4.50
N TYR A 545 13.43 9.00 -3.81
CA TYR A 545 14.20 7.82 -3.43
C TYR A 545 14.63 7.04 -4.67
N GLU A 546 13.71 6.78 -5.60
CA GLU A 546 13.96 6.12 -6.87
C GLU A 546 14.94 6.89 -7.76
N LEU A 547 14.83 8.23 -7.80
CA LEU A 547 15.86 9.09 -8.41
C LEU A 547 17.23 8.85 -7.74
N GLY A 548 17.26 8.77 -6.42
CA GLY A 548 18.45 8.40 -5.65
C GLY A 548 19.07 7.07 -6.11
N ARG A 549 18.24 6.03 -6.26
CA ARG A 549 18.66 4.71 -6.76
C ARG A 549 19.19 4.78 -8.19
N ALA A 550 18.49 5.49 -9.08
CA ALA A 550 18.91 5.70 -10.46
C ALA A 550 20.25 6.45 -10.54
N LEU A 551 20.46 7.46 -9.69
CA LEU A 551 21.71 8.21 -9.62
C LEU A 551 22.86 7.36 -9.07
N LEU A 552 22.61 6.49 -8.09
CA LEU A 552 23.58 5.49 -7.63
C LEU A 552 23.96 4.55 -8.78
N ALA A 553 22.98 3.98 -9.48
CA ALA A 553 23.19 3.12 -10.66
C ALA A 553 23.98 3.80 -11.80
N ALA A 554 23.90 5.13 -11.88
CA ALA A 554 24.66 5.97 -12.82
C ALA A 554 26.02 6.46 -12.27
N GLY A 555 26.42 6.07 -11.06
CA GLY A 555 27.67 6.48 -10.41
C GLY A 555 27.70 7.94 -9.92
N LYS A 556 26.54 8.62 -9.88
CA LYS A 556 26.41 10.03 -9.44
C LYS A 556 26.17 10.12 -7.92
N VAL A 557 27.10 9.58 -7.15
CA VAL A 557 26.94 9.31 -5.70
C VAL A 557 26.54 10.52 -4.87
N ASP A 558 27.15 11.70 -5.07
CA ASP A 558 26.82 12.90 -4.28
C ASP A 558 25.39 13.41 -4.55
N GLN A 559 24.94 13.34 -5.80
CA GLN A 559 23.57 13.71 -6.19
C GLN A 559 22.57 12.70 -5.62
N ALA A 560 22.91 11.41 -5.71
CA ALA A 560 22.09 10.35 -5.15
C ALA A 560 21.87 10.51 -3.64
N ARG A 561 22.94 10.71 -2.86
CA ARG A 561 22.85 10.93 -1.42
C ARG A 561 21.92 12.11 -1.08
N LYS A 562 21.97 13.19 -1.86
CA LYS A 562 21.08 14.35 -1.66
C LYS A 562 19.63 13.98 -1.95
N ALA A 563 19.34 13.26 -3.04
CA ALA A 563 17.99 12.82 -3.38
C ALA A 563 17.41 11.86 -2.33
N ILE A 564 18.22 10.89 -1.87
CA ILE A 564 17.87 9.95 -0.80
C ILE A 564 17.58 10.70 0.51
N GLN A 565 18.42 11.66 0.88
CA GLN A 565 18.17 12.49 2.07
C GLN A 565 16.85 13.26 1.95
N GLN A 566 16.58 13.86 0.79
CA GLN A 566 15.32 14.57 0.55
C GLN A 566 14.08 13.67 0.60
N ALA A 567 14.21 12.40 0.22
CA ALA A 567 13.15 11.40 0.36
C ALA A 567 12.95 11.02 1.84
N ALA A 568 14.04 10.76 2.58
CA ALA A 568 13.99 10.46 4.01
C ALA A 568 13.37 11.61 4.83
N ASP A 569 13.73 12.87 4.52
CA ASP A 569 13.17 14.06 5.17
C ASP A 569 11.66 14.21 4.92
N ARG A 570 11.13 13.59 3.85
CA ARG A 570 9.70 13.52 3.52
C ARG A 570 9.04 12.23 4.03
N GLY A 571 9.71 11.49 4.91
CA GLY A 571 9.15 10.29 5.54
C GLY A 571 9.33 9.00 4.74
N HIS A 572 10.13 8.98 3.68
CA HIS A 572 10.41 7.74 2.95
C HIS A 572 11.24 6.75 3.79
N VAL A 573 10.63 5.65 4.22
CA VAL A 573 11.20 4.71 5.20
C VAL A 573 12.44 4.00 4.65
N ARG A 574 12.36 3.45 3.43
CA ARG A 574 13.48 2.75 2.79
C ARG A 574 14.67 3.68 2.51
N ALA A 575 14.43 4.98 2.32
CA ALA A 575 15.52 5.95 2.12
C ALA A 575 16.36 6.14 3.39
N VAL A 576 15.74 6.05 4.57
CA VAL A 576 16.45 6.07 5.86
C VAL A 576 17.42 4.88 5.95
N PHE A 577 16.98 3.68 5.56
CA PHE A 577 17.85 2.51 5.48
C PHE A 577 19.03 2.74 4.51
N GLU A 578 18.76 3.27 3.31
CA GLU A 578 19.76 3.50 2.28
C GLU A 578 20.86 4.48 2.77
N LEU A 579 20.49 5.53 3.50
CA LEU A 579 21.49 6.41 4.15
C LEU A 579 22.40 5.63 5.11
N GLY A 580 21.84 4.70 5.88
CA GLY A 580 22.60 3.80 6.73
C GLY A 580 23.56 2.91 5.94
N TYR A 581 23.11 2.39 4.80
CA TYR A 581 23.94 1.61 3.88
C TYR A 581 25.14 2.40 3.37
N LEU A 582 24.93 3.64 2.91
CA LEU A 582 26.02 4.52 2.46
C LEU A 582 27.10 4.75 3.55
N TYR A 583 26.70 4.92 4.82
CA TYR A 583 27.66 5.02 5.94
C TYR A 583 28.34 3.69 6.30
N ALA A 584 27.65 2.56 6.14
CA ALA A 584 28.21 1.24 6.44
C ALA A 584 29.27 0.81 5.41
N THR A 585 29.08 1.17 4.14
CA THR A 585 29.97 0.84 3.03
C THR A 585 31.02 1.92 2.78
N GLY A 586 30.74 3.18 3.14
CA GLY A 586 31.58 4.33 2.78
C GLY A 586 31.34 4.84 1.35
N THR A 587 30.16 4.58 0.79
CA THR A 587 29.79 5.03 -0.56
C THR A 587 29.53 6.55 -0.54
N GLY A 588 30.52 7.34 -1.00
CA GLY A 588 30.46 8.80 -1.03
C GLY A 588 30.62 9.49 0.33
N VAL A 589 30.84 8.73 1.41
CA VAL A 589 31.07 9.23 2.79
C VAL A 589 32.14 8.39 3.48
N ALA A 590 32.68 8.87 4.60
CA ALA A 590 33.54 8.03 5.44
C ALA A 590 32.70 6.92 6.10
N VAL A 591 33.30 5.74 6.24
CA VAL A 591 32.67 4.62 6.95
C VAL A 591 32.39 5.02 8.40
N ASP A 592 31.13 4.96 8.81
CA ASP A 592 30.69 5.19 10.20
C ASP A 592 29.60 4.18 10.57
N ARG A 593 30.03 3.10 11.23
CA ARG A 593 29.14 2.00 11.62
C ARG A 593 28.14 2.40 12.70
N LYS A 594 28.49 3.30 13.61
CA LYS A 594 27.56 3.75 14.66
C LYS A 594 26.43 4.55 14.05
N LYS A 595 26.77 5.45 13.13
CA LYS A 595 25.77 6.23 12.39
C LYS A 595 24.91 5.35 11.48
N ALA A 596 25.51 4.37 10.79
CA ALA A 596 24.75 3.39 10.02
C ALA A 596 23.72 2.64 10.88
N ASN A 597 24.14 2.15 12.05
CA ASN A 597 23.24 1.45 12.97
C ASN A 597 22.09 2.32 13.47
N ALA A 598 22.31 3.63 13.68
CA ALA A 598 21.22 4.55 14.05
C ALA A 598 20.15 4.64 12.94
N PHE A 599 20.57 4.71 11.68
CA PHE A 599 19.65 4.68 10.54
C PHE A 599 18.94 3.33 10.40
N TYR A 600 19.65 2.21 10.54
CA TYR A 600 19.05 0.88 10.48
C TYR A 600 18.01 0.67 11.57
N ALA A 601 18.29 1.10 12.81
CA ALA A 601 17.32 1.04 13.90
C ALA A 601 16.08 1.89 13.60
N ALA A 602 16.25 3.13 13.12
CA ALA A 602 15.15 4.01 12.77
C ALA A 602 14.27 3.45 11.63
N ALA A 603 14.87 2.85 10.61
CA ALA A 603 14.15 2.17 9.54
C ALA A 603 13.41 0.93 10.06
N ALA A 604 14.07 0.09 10.88
CA ALA A 604 13.46 -1.09 11.49
C ALA A 604 12.25 -0.75 12.37
N ASP A 605 12.33 0.32 13.16
CA ASP A 605 11.25 0.82 14.01
C ASP A 605 10.02 1.27 13.20
N LYS A 606 10.23 1.71 11.95
CA LYS A 606 9.17 2.05 10.99
C LYS A 606 8.65 0.87 10.17
N GLY A 607 9.18 -0.33 10.39
CA GLY A 607 8.71 -1.55 9.73
C GLY A 607 9.59 -2.03 8.57
N ASP A 608 10.70 -1.35 8.28
CA ASP A 608 11.49 -1.62 7.08
C ASP A 608 12.21 -2.99 7.09
N PRO A 609 11.97 -3.90 6.13
CA PRO A 609 12.57 -5.24 6.17
C PRO A 609 14.11 -5.27 6.00
N TYR A 610 14.71 -4.38 5.20
CA TYR A 610 16.18 -4.32 5.11
C TYR A 610 16.80 -3.66 6.34
N GLY A 611 16.14 -2.63 6.90
CA GLY A 611 16.46 -2.01 8.17
C GLY A 611 16.44 -3.04 9.31
N MET A 612 15.37 -3.83 9.41
CA MET A 612 15.26 -4.95 10.35
C MET A 612 16.38 -5.96 10.16
N THR A 613 16.69 -6.33 8.91
CA THR A 613 17.76 -7.29 8.64
C THR A 613 19.13 -6.76 9.05
N SER A 614 19.45 -5.53 8.68
CA SER A 614 20.77 -4.93 8.94
C SER A 614 20.94 -4.60 10.42
N TRP A 615 19.90 -4.10 11.07
CA TRP A 615 19.89 -3.87 12.51
C TRP A 615 19.93 -5.18 13.30
N GLY A 616 19.14 -6.17 12.88
CA GLY A 616 19.12 -7.51 13.43
C GLY A 616 20.50 -8.17 13.36
N ARG A 617 21.17 -8.09 12.20
CA ARG A 617 22.54 -8.57 12.00
C ARG A 617 23.55 -7.85 12.89
N ALA A 618 23.42 -6.53 13.05
CA ALA A 618 24.29 -5.74 13.92
C ALA A 618 24.14 -6.15 15.39
N LEU A 619 22.91 -6.26 15.90
CA LEU A 619 22.62 -6.71 17.26
C LEU A 619 23.03 -8.17 17.50
N PHE A 620 22.74 -9.06 16.55
CA PHE A 620 23.04 -10.48 16.67
C PHE A 620 24.54 -10.76 16.81
N ASN A 621 25.37 -10.01 16.07
CA ASN A 621 26.83 -10.20 16.04
C ASN A 621 27.63 -9.17 16.87
N GLY A 622 27.00 -8.10 17.37
CA GLY A 622 27.68 -7.01 18.06
C GLY A 622 28.49 -6.08 17.15
N TYR A 623 28.05 -5.87 15.91
CA TYR A 623 28.77 -5.04 14.94
C TYR A 623 28.53 -3.54 15.21
N GLY A 624 29.47 -2.90 15.91
CA GLY A 624 29.39 -1.47 16.23
C GLY A 624 28.30 -1.12 17.26
N VAL A 625 27.77 -2.14 17.96
CA VAL A 625 26.75 -2.04 19.01
C VAL A 625 26.98 -3.16 20.04
N GLU A 626 26.47 -3.00 21.25
CA GLU A 626 26.38 -4.09 22.22
C GLU A 626 25.54 -5.25 21.64
N ARG A 627 26.03 -6.49 21.81
CA ARG A 627 25.39 -7.67 21.24
C ARG A 627 24.11 -8.01 22.03
N ASP A 628 23.00 -8.06 21.31
CA ASP A 628 21.71 -8.58 21.78
C ASP A 628 21.22 -9.63 20.80
N THR A 629 21.60 -10.88 21.06
CA THR A 629 21.29 -12.02 20.18
C THR A 629 19.79 -12.26 20.06
N GLY A 630 19.04 -12.09 21.16
CA GLY A 630 17.60 -12.32 21.18
C GLY A 630 16.86 -11.33 20.30
N LYS A 631 17.10 -10.04 20.51
CA LYS A 631 16.49 -8.98 19.69
C LYS A 631 16.96 -9.04 18.24
N GLY A 632 18.23 -9.39 18.01
CA GLY A 632 18.77 -9.58 16.67
C GLY A 632 18.05 -10.70 15.91
N LEU A 633 17.81 -11.84 16.56
CA LEU A 633 17.08 -12.96 15.97
C LEU A 633 15.62 -12.61 15.66
N ASP A 634 14.92 -11.92 16.58
CA ASP A 634 13.53 -11.50 16.36
C ASP A 634 13.38 -10.61 15.11
N LEU A 635 14.30 -9.65 14.93
CA LEU A 635 14.29 -8.76 13.76
C LEU A 635 14.54 -9.52 12.46
N LEU A 636 15.43 -10.52 12.47
CA LEU A 636 15.68 -11.37 11.31
C LEU A 636 14.46 -12.24 10.98
N LEU A 637 13.83 -12.88 11.97
CA LEU A 637 12.61 -13.67 11.79
C LEU A 637 11.47 -12.81 11.22
N LYS A 638 11.32 -11.59 11.71
CA LYS A 638 10.32 -10.65 11.22
C LYS A 638 10.61 -10.18 9.79
N ALA A 639 11.85 -9.84 9.47
CA ALA A 639 12.22 -9.48 8.10
C ALA A 639 11.96 -10.65 7.13
N ALA A 640 12.26 -11.88 7.54
CA ALA A 640 11.96 -13.09 6.77
C ALA A 640 10.44 -13.32 6.62
N SER A 641 9.62 -13.05 7.64
CA SER A 641 8.16 -13.18 7.55
C SER A 641 7.53 -12.17 6.56
N MET A 642 8.25 -11.07 6.28
CA MET A 642 7.93 -10.06 5.27
C MET A 642 8.52 -10.37 3.88
N GLY A 643 9.16 -11.54 3.71
CA GLY A 643 9.72 -11.99 2.43
C GLY A 643 11.18 -11.59 2.17
N HIS A 644 11.89 -11.03 3.15
CA HIS A 644 13.29 -10.60 2.95
C HIS A 644 14.26 -11.77 2.87
N THR A 645 14.78 -12.04 1.67
CA THR A 645 15.53 -13.26 1.38
C THR A 645 16.92 -13.28 2.02
N TYR A 646 17.59 -12.12 2.20
CA TYR A 646 18.85 -12.09 2.96
C TYR A 646 18.67 -12.42 4.45
N ALA A 647 17.49 -12.12 5.02
CA ALA A 647 17.20 -12.52 6.39
C ALA A 647 16.97 -14.04 6.46
N MET A 648 16.29 -14.62 5.48
CA MET A 648 16.14 -16.07 5.34
C MET A 648 17.50 -16.78 5.20
N ASN A 649 18.41 -16.21 4.40
CA ASN A 649 19.78 -16.71 4.25
C ASN A 649 20.57 -16.64 5.57
N ASP A 650 20.48 -15.51 6.29
CA ASP A 650 21.10 -15.36 7.60
C ASP A 650 20.55 -16.37 8.62
N LEU A 651 19.23 -16.58 8.65
CA LEU A 651 18.57 -17.58 9.50
C LEU A 651 18.97 -19.01 9.12
N GLY A 652 19.02 -19.31 7.82
CA GLY A 652 19.54 -20.58 7.30
C GLY A 652 20.95 -20.87 7.80
N ALA A 653 21.84 -19.88 7.76
CA ALA A 653 23.20 -20.01 8.30
C ALA A 653 23.21 -20.16 9.83
N ILE A 654 22.45 -19.33 10.55
CA ILE A 654 22.36 -19.35 12.02
C ILE A 654 21.90 -20.73 12.51
N PHE A 655 20.83 -21.29 11.92
CA PHE A 655 20.31 -22.60 12.33
C PHE A 655 21.16 -23.76 11.79
N THR A 656 21.91 -23.59 10.71
CA THR A 656 22.87 -24.62 10.27
C THR A 656 24.03 -24.76 11.26
N GLU A 657 24.55 -23.64 11.76
CA GLU A 657 25.80 -23.59 12.54
C GLU A 657 25.57 -23.60 14.06
N GLY A 658 24.44 -23.06 14.52
CA GLY A 658 24.20 -22.77 15.94
C GLY A 658 25.15 -21.67 16.44
N ARG A 659 24.71 -20.41 16.42
CA ARG A 659 25.59 -19.25 16.69
C ARG A 659 25.09 -18.38 17.83
N ASN A 660 26.05 -17.78 18.55
CA ASN A 660 25.81 -16.78 19.58
C ASN A 660 24.80 -17.21 20.67
N GLY A 661 24.69 -18.51 20.95
CA GLY A 661 23.74 -19.05 21.94
C GLY A 661 22.40 -19.54 21.36
N VAL A 662 22.17 -19.37 20.06
CA VAL A 662 21.06 -20.02 19.34
C VAL A 662 21.45 -21.45 18.99
N THR A 663 20.62 -22.42 19.37
CA THR A 663 20.82 -23.84 19.04
C THR A 663 20.65 -24.06 17.53
N GLY A 664 21.54 -24.86 16.94
CA GLY A 664 21.41 -25.27 15.54
C GLY A 664 20.23 -26.22 15.32
N ASP A 665 19.51 -26.03 14.23
CA ASP A 665 18.45 -26.90 13.72
C ASP A 665 18.54 -26.94 12.19
N GLN A 666 19.02 -28.05 11.65
CA GLN A 666 19.27 -28.17 10.21
C GLN A 666 17.98 -28.25 9.39
N ALA A 667 16.89 -28.83 9.94
CA ALA A 667 15.61 -28.88 9.24
C ALA A 667 15.01 -27.48 9.13
N ARG A 668 15.11 -26.70 10.21
CA ARG A 668 14.70 -25.30 10.24
C ARG A 668 15.54 -24.44 9.29
N ALA A 669 16.85 -24.67 9.23
CA ALA A 669 17.71 -24.00 8.26
C ALA A 669 17.25 -24.25 6.82
N VAL A 670 16.93 -25.50 6.48
CA VAL A 670 16.44 -25.89 5.16
C VAL A 670 15.10 -25.21 4.83
N ALA A 671 14.16 -25.16 5.78
CA ALA A 671 12.87 -24.51 5.58
C ALA A 671 13.01 -23.03 5.17
N PHE A 672 13.91 -22.27 5.82
CA PHE A 672 14.19 -20.88 5.43
C PHE A 672 14.85 -20.78 4.04
N LEU A 673 15.78 -21.68 3.71
CA LEU A 673 16.42 -21.68 2.39
C LEU A 673 15.43 -22.07 1.29
N GLU A 674 14.54 -23.03 1.51
CA GLU A 674 13.46 -23.39 0.58
C GLU A 674 12.51 -22.22 0.35
N ALA A 675 12.13 -21.49 1.42
CA ALA A 675 11.33 -20.28 1.31
C ALA A 675 12.04 -19.19 0.46
N GLY A 676 13.36 -19.05 0.59
CA GLY A 676 14.15 -18.17 -0.28
C GLY A 676 14.18 -18.65 -1.74
N VAL A 677 14.34 -19.95 -1.98
CA VAL A 677 14.31 -20.54 -3.34
C VAL A 677 12.96 -20.34 -4.02
N GLN A 678 11.84 -20.45 -3.29
CA GLN A 678 10.50 -20.14 -3.81
C GLN A 678 10.40 -18.70 -4.33
N ARG A 679 11.13 -17.77 -3.70
CA ARG A 679 11.25 -16.35 -4.09
C ARG A 679 12.32 -16.09 -5.16
N GLN A 680 12.85 -17.14 -5.80
CA GLN A 680 13.94 -17.06 -6.78
C GLN A 680 15.25 -16.48 -6.21
N ASP A 681 15.48 -16.55 -4.89
CA ASP A 681 16.70 -16.02 -4.29
C ASP A 681 17.91 -16.89 -4.64
N MET A 682 18.82 -16.32 -5.41
CA MET A 682 20.00 -17.04 -5.91
C MET A 682 20.98 -17.46 -4.80
N TYR A 683 21.06 -16.70 -3.69
CA TYR A 683 21.92 -17.06 -2.56
C TYR A 683 21.36 -18.26 -1.79
N SER A 684 20.04 -18.30 -1.59
CA SER A 684 19.32 -19.42 -1.00
C SER A 684 19.53 -20.68 -1.82
N MET A 685 19.45 -20.59 -3.15
CA MET A 685 19.74 -21.72 -4.06
C MET A 685 21.15 -22.26 -3.86
N ASN A 686 22.17 -21.40 -3.80
CA ASN A 686 23.55 -21.84 -3.55
C ASN A 686 23.73 -22.45 -2.15
N LEU A 687 23.11 -21.88 -1.12
CA LEU A 687 23.19 -22.44 0.24
C LEU A 687 22.47 -23.79 0.34
N LEU A 688 21.27 -23.92 -0.23
CA LEU A 688 20.50 -25.16 -0.25
C LEU A 688 21.21 -26.24 -1.07
N GLY A 689 21.80 -25.89 -2.22
CA GLY A 689 22.63 -26.81 -3.00
C GLY A 689 23.81 -27.37 -2.21
N ARG A 690 24.47 -26.55 -1.38
CA ARG A 690 25.52 -27.03 -0.46
C ARG A 690 24.97 -27.95 0.64
N ASN A 691 23.75 -27.73 1.10
CA ASN A 691 23.09 -28.62 2.05
C ASN A 691 22.80 -29.98 1.42
N TYR A 692 22.26 -30.03 0.19
CA TYR A 692 22.08 -31.27 -0.56
C TYR A 692 23.39 -32.02 -0.83
N LEU A 693 24.51 -31.33 -1.08
CA LEU A 693 25.82 -32.00 -1.22
C LEU A 693 26.31 -32.62 0.09
N SER A 694 26.05 -31.96 1.22
CA SER A 694 26.57 -32.35 2.53
C SER A 694 25.61 -33.22 3.35
N GLY A 695 24.34 -33.33 2.95
CA GLY A 695 23.29 -33.99 3.72
C GLY A 695 22.91 -33.24 5.01
N ARG A 696 23.11 -31.92 5.08
CA ARG A 696 22.78 -31.12 6.26
C ARG A 696 21.31 -30.70 6.22
N GLY A 697 20.48 -31.34 7.04
CA GLY A 697 19.04 -31.06 7.15
C GLY A 697 18.18 -31.61 6.00
N VAL A 698 18.80 -32.17 4.97
CA VAL A 698 18.15 -32.81 3.81
C VAL A 698 18.86 -34.11 3.47
N GLU A 699 18.17 -35.02 2.80
CA GLU A 699 18.82 -36.18 2.19
C GLU A 699 19.86 -35.72 1.17
N LYS A 700 21.00 -36.42 1.12
CA LYS A 700 22.08 -36.08 0.21
C LYS A 700 21.65 -36.32 -1.24
N ASP A 701 21.52 -35.25 -2.02
CA ASP A 701 21.14 -35.31 -3.43
C ASP A 701 22.04 -34.39 -4.30
N PRO A 702 23.14 -34.93 -4.84
CA PRO A 702 24.02 -34.17 -5.72
C PRO A 702 23.35 -33.68 -7.02
N LYS A 703 22.28 -34.33 -7.50
CA LYS A 703 21.57 -33.89 -8.71
C LYS A 703 20.71 -32.66 -8.40
N ALA A 704 20.02 -32.65 -7.26
CA ALA A 704 19.32 -31.46 -6.78
C ALA A 704 20.28 -30.28 -6.57
N ALA A 705 21.46 -30.54 -5.99
CA ALA A 705 22.50 -29.52 -5.84
C ALA A 705 22.97 -28.94 -7.18
N LEU A 706 23.26 -29.81 -8.17
CA LEU A 706 23.62 -29.40 -9.53
C LEU A 706 22.58 -28.45 -10.13
N ALA A 707 21.30 -28.83 -10.06
CA ALA A 707 20.20 -28.03 -10.61
C ALA A 707 20.09 -26.65 -9.93
N LEU A 708 20.20 -26.61 -8.60
CA LEU A 708 20.17 -25.36 -7.83
C LEU A 708 21.37 -24.46 -8.14
N PHE A 709 22.58 -25.01 -8.24
CA PHE A 709 23.75 -24.22 -8.62
C PHE A 709 23.64 -23.68 -10.04
N GLN A 710 23.19 -24.49 -11.01
CA GLN A 710 23.00 -24.01 -12.37
C GLN A 710 22.02 -22.84 -12.42
N LYS A 711 20.86 -22.98 -11.76
CA LYS A 711 19.87 -21.92 -11.69
C LYS A 711 20.41 -20.66 -11.01
N ALA A 712 21.16 -20.80 -9.92
CA ALA A 712 21.82 -19.67 -9.26
C ALA A 712 22.86 -19.00 -10.18
N ILE A 713 23.62 -19.77 -10.97
CA ILE A 713 24.57 -19.24 -11.96
C ILE A 713 23.84 -18.43 -13.02
N ASP A 714 22.71 -18.92 -13.53
CA ASP A 714 21.90 -18.27 -14.56
C ASP A 714 21.30 -16.95 -14.04
N LEU A 715 20.95 -16.89 -12.75
CA LEU A 715 20.51 -15.68 -12.05
C LEU A 715 21.66 -14.73 -11.67
N GLY A 716 22.91 -15.05 -12.01
CA GLY A 716 24.06 -14.16 -11.81
C GLY A 716 24.81 -14.34 -10.49
N GLN A 717 24.54 -15.39 -9.71
CA GLN A 717 25.12 -15.55 -8.37
C GLN A 717 26.66 -15.69 -8.40
N PRO A 718 27.40 -14.99 -7.51
CA PRO A 718 28.88 -14.98 -7.56
C PRO A 718 29.60 -16.28 -7.18
N TYR A 719 29.10 -17.00 -6.19
CA TYR A 719 29.75 -18.16 -5.53
C TYR A 719 29.32 -19.54 -6.09
N ALA A 720 28.16 -19.62 -6.75
CA ALA A 720 27.57 -20.83 -7.30
C ALA A 720 28.44 -21.45 -8.41
N PRO A 721 29.09 -20.67 -9.30
CA PRO A 721 30.07 -21.24 -10.24
C PRO A 721 31.19 -21.97 -9.49
N GLY A 722 31.71 -21.42 -8.38
CA GLY A 722 32.73 -22.08 -7.57
C GLY A 722 32.23 -23.35 -6.87
N SER A 723 30.98 -23.35 -6.39
CA SER A 723 30.34 -24.55 -5.82
C SER A 723 30.19 -25.66 -6.87
N LEU A 724 29.72 -25.33 -8.07
CA LEU A 724 29.58 -26.29 -9.17
C LEU A 724 30.94 -26.76 -9.71
N ALA A 725 31.93 -25.87 -9.77
CA ALA A 725 33.29 -26.20 -10.17
C ALA A 725 33.90 -27.27 -9.25
N ARG A 726 33.67 -27.18 -7.94
CA ARG A 726 34.11 -28.21 -6.98
C ARG A 726 33.43 -29.56 -7.23
N MET A 727 32.16 -29.58 -7.65
CA MET A 727 31.50 -30.84 -8.03
C MET A 727 32.18 -31.51 -9.24
N TYR A 728 32.47 -30.74 -10.29
CA TYR A 728 33.19 -31.25 -11.47
C TYR A 728 34.64 -31.63 -11.17
N ARG A 729 35.33 -30.86 -10.31
CA ARG A 729 36.68 -31.18 -9.85
C ARG A 729 36.72 -32.51 -9.10
N ASP A 730 35.74 -32.75 -8.24
CA ASP A 730 35.73 -33.88 -7.32
C ASP A 730 34.92 -35.08 -7.85
N GLY A 731 34.23 -34.94 -8.99
CA GLY A 731 33.36 -36.00 -9.56
C GLY A 731 32.12 -36.31 -8.71
N VAL A 732 31.59 -35.33 -7.98
CA VAL A 732 30.46 -35.52 -7.05
C VAL A 732 29.15 -35.21 -7.76
N GLY A 733 28.36 -36.23 -8.07
CA GLY A 733 27.05 -36.08 -8.75
C GLY A 733 27.14 -35.81 -10.25
N VAL A 734 28.35 -35.65 -10.77
CA VAL A 734 28.71 -35.44 -12.18
C VAL A 734 29.97 -36.24 -12.50
N GLU A 735 30.21 -36.51 -13.79
CA GLU A 735 31.51 -37.05 -14.22
C GLU A 735 32.61 -36.02 -13.95
N GLN A 736 33.77 -36.47 -13.47
CA GLN A 736 34.88 -35.57 -13.19
C GLN A 736 35.34 -34.88 -14.49
N ASN A 737 35.39 -33.55 -14.46
CA ASN A 737 35.80 -32.75 -15.60
C ASN A 737 36.58 -31.50 -15.13
N LEU A 738 37.91 -31.58 -15.22
CA LEU A 738 38.79 -30.50 -14.73
C LEU A 738 38.76 -29.25 -15.62
N ASP A 739 38.47 -29.40 -16.91
CA ASP A 739 38.37 -28.28 -17.85
C ASP A 739 37.11 -27.46 -17.56
N GLU A 740 35.99 -28.13 -17.28
CA GLU A 740 34.76 -27.47 -16.88
C GLU A 740 34.87 -26.86 -15.48
N ALA A 741 35.53 -27.54 -14.54
CA ALA A 741 35.85 -26.97 -13.23
C ALA A 741 36.69 -25.69 -13.37
N GLN A 742 37.71 -25.70 -14.24
CA GLN A 742 38.50 -24.51 -14.55
C GLN A 742 37.61 -23.37 -15.08
N ARG A 743 36.79 -23.62 -16.11
CA ARG A 743 35.90 -22.61 -16.70
C ARG A 743 34.99 -21.97 -15.64
N LEU A 744 34.42 -22.79 -14.76
CA LEU A 744 33.51 -22.33 -13.70
C LEU A 744 34.22 -21.58 -12.57
N PHE A 745 35.44 -21.97 -12.17
CA PHE A 745 36.21 -21.17 -11.21
C PHE A 745 36.64 -19.81 -11.77
N GLU A 746 36.94 -19.74 -13.08
CA GLU A 746 37.23 -18.48 -13.76
C GLU A 746 35.98 -17.58 -13.82
N LEU A 747 34.79 -18.17 -14.05
CA LEU A 747 33.52 -17.47 -13.94
C LEU A 747 33.22 -16.99 -12.51
N ALA A 748 33.51 -17.80 -11.49
CA ALA A 748 33.39 -17.40 -10.09
C ALA A 748 34.29 -16.17 -9.79
N THR A 749 35.54 -16.23 -10.25
CA THR A 749 36.52 -15.15 -10.10
C THR A 749 36.05 -13.87 -10.79
N SER A 750 35.53 -13.96 -12.01
CA SER A 750 35.05 -12.79 -12.75
C SER A 750 33.85 -12.13 -12.07
N ARG A 751 33.03 -12.91 -11.34
CA ARG A 751 31.94 -12.44 -10.49
C ARG A 751 32.37 -12.02 -9.08
N GLY A 752 33.65 -12.11 -8.75
CA GLY A 752 34.21 -11.60 -7.48
C GLY A 752 34.39 -12.64 -6.38
N ASP A 753 34.20 -13.93 -6.66
CA ASP A 753 34.45 -15.00 -5.67
C ASP A 753 35.95 -15.23 -5.46
N GLN A 754 36.47 -14.76 -4.32
CA GLN A 754 37.85 -14.97 -3.90
C GLN A 754 38.18 -16.45 -3.70
N SER A 755 37.22 -17.27 -3.26
CA SER A 755 37.43 -18.71 -3.05
C SER A 755 37.54 -19.44 -4.38
N GLY A 756 36.72 -19.06 -5.37
CA GLY A 756 36.83 -19.53 -6.74
C GLY A 756 38.17 -19.18 -7.38
N ALA A 757 38.67 -17.96 -7.16
CA ALA A 757 40.02 -17.58 -7.59
C ALA A 757 41.11 -18.43 -6.93
N TYR A 758 40.98 -18.70 -5.64
CA TYR A 758 41.93 -19.54 -4.91
C TYR A 758 41.92 -20.98 -5.42
N ASP A 759 40.73 -21.58 -5.57
CA ASP A 759 40.55 -22.92 -6.10
C ASP A 759 41.07 -23.04 -7.54
N ARG A 760 40.90 -21.99 -8.37
CA ARG A 760 41.48 -21.95 -9.73
C ARG A 760 43.00 -21.99 -9.70
N ALA A 761 43.62 -21.24 -8.79
CA ALA A 761 45.08 -21.25 -8.62
C ALA A 761 45.56 -22.60 -8.09
N ALA A 762 44.86 -23.17 -7.11
CA ALA A 762 45.16 -24.48 -6.54
C ALA A 762 45.10 -25.58 -7.60
N LEU A 763 44.06 -25.58 -8.45
CA LEU A 763 43.91 -26.52 -9.56
C LEU A 763 45.08 -26.44 -10.56
N GLU A 764 45.61 -25.24 -10.81
CA GLU A 764 46.80 -25.08 -11.67
C GLU A 764 48.05 -25.64 -10.99
N MET A 765 48.27 -25.30 -9.71
CA MET A 765 49.44 -25.75 -8.95
C MET A 765 49.49 -27.28 -8.79
N GLN A 766 48.33 -27.94 -8.74
CA GLN A 766 48.24 -29.42 -8.68
C GLN A 766 48.87 -30.11 -9.90
N LYS A 767 49.06 -29.41 -11.03
CA LYS A 767 49.74 -29.95 -12.21
C LYS A 767 51.27 -30.08 -12.03
N GLY A 768 51.83 -29.61 -10.90
CA GLY A 768 53.25 -29.71 -10.58
C GLY A 768 54.14 -29.05 -11.64
N ASP A 769 55.11 -29.79 -12.16
CA ASP A 769 56.04 -29.29 -13.19
C ASP A 769 55.36 -28.89 -14.50
N LYS A 770 54.13 -29.36 -14.74
CA LYS A 770 53.32 -29.00 -15.92
C LYS A 770 52.47 -27.75 -15.72
N ALA A 771 52.46 -27.15 -14.52
CA ALA A 771 51.64 -25.99 -14.20
C ALA A 771 52.12 -24.73 -14.93
N ASP A 772 51.18 -23.95 -15.47
CA ASP A 772 51.48 -22.57 -15.84
C ASP A 772 51.54 -21.71 -14.56
N GLN A 773 52.76 -21.52 -14.09
CA GLN A 773 53.06 -20.74 -12.89
C GLN A 773 52.56 -19.28 -12.99
N ALA A 774 52.46 -18.70 -14.19
CA ALA A 774 51.94 -17.35 -14.37
C ALA A 774 50.41 -17.32 -14.14
N VAL A 775 49.70 -18.36 -14.58
CA VAL A 775 48.26 -18.52 -14.31
C VAL A 775 47.99 -18.70 -12.82
N ALA A 776 48.76 -19.54 -12.13
CA ALA A 776 48.64 -19.70 -10.67
C ALA A 776 48.83 -18.36 -9.93
N VAL A 777 49.88 -17.61 -10.28
CA VAL A 777 50.14 -16.27 -9.71
C VAL A 777 49.01 -15.29 -10.01
N ARG A 778 48.47 -15.29 -11.24
CA ARG A 778 47.35 -14.43 -11.64
C ARG A 778 46.14 -14.63 -10.74
N PHE A 779 45.73 -15.89 -10.53
CA PHE A 779 44.53 -16.18 -9.74
C PHE A 779 44.76 -16.03 -8.22
N LEU A 780 45.99 -16.24 -7.72
CA LEU A 780 46.34 -15.82 -6.35
C LEU A 780 46.29 -14.30 -6.18
N ALA A 781 46.71 -13.52 -7.18
CA ALA A 781 46.57 -12.07 -7.15
C ALA A 781 45.10 -11.63 -7.13
N PHE A 782 44.22 -12.28 -7.91
CA PHE A 782 42.78 -12.08 -7.81
C PHE A 782 42.22 -12.48 -6.44
N THR A 783 42.64 -13.62 -5.88
CA THR A 783 42.23 -14.06 -4.54
C THR A 783 42.49 -12.96 -3.52
N VAL A 784 43.72 -12.47 -3.45
CA VAL A 784 44.13 -11.42 -2.50
C VAL A 784 43.45 -10.08 -2.81
N ALA A 785 43.19 -9.79 -4.08
CA ALA A 785 42.49 -8.58 -4.51
C ALA A 785 40.99 -8.62 -4.19
N LEU A 786 40.35 -9.77 -4.17
CA LEU A 786 38.91 -9.91 -3.94
C LEU A 786 38.60 -10.20 -2.46
N ASP A 787 39.57 -10.69 -1.70
CA ASP A 787 39.44 -10.98 -0.27
C ASP A 787 39.44 -9.70 0.62
N LEU A 788 38.32 -8.98 0.60
CA LEU A 788 38.11 -7.76 1.38
C LEU A 788 37.95 -8.01 2.89
N ARG A 789 37.52 -9.22 3.27
CA ARG A 789 37.27 -9.60 4.66
C ARG A 789 38.43 -10.37 5.29
N ASN A 790 39.50 -10.61 4.53
CA ASN A 790 40.67 -11.38 4.96
C ASN A 790 40.31 -12.80 5.43
N GLU A 791 39.44 -13.47 4.66
CA GLU A 791 38.97 -14.84 4.88
C GLU A 791 39.99 -15.89 4.41
N LEU A 792 40.89 -15.52 3.49
CA LEU A 792 41.91 -16.38 2.92
C LEU A 792 43.31 -15.78 3.16
N PRO A 793 43.74 -15.63 4.44
CA PRO A 793 44.99 -14.94 4.78
C PRO A 793 46.23 -15.61 4.15
N ASP A 794 46.18 -16.93 3.97
CA ASP A 794 47.28 -17.71 3.40
C ASP A 794 47.53 -17.41 1.91
N ALA A 795 46.55 -16.88 1.18
CA ALA A 795 46.71 -16.55 -0.24
C ALA A 795 47.86 -15.55 -0.48
N ARG A 796 48.08 -14.61 0.46
CA ARG A 796 49.22 -13.68 0.39
C ARG A 796 50.55 -14.40 0.60
N ALA A 797 50.61 -15.34 1.54
CA ALA A 797 51.81 -16.12 1.81
C ALA A 797 52.14 -17.02 0.61
N THR A 798 51.14 -17.68 0.04
CA THR A 798 51.29 -18.52 -1.16
C THR A 798 51.76 -17.70 -2.35
N LEU A 799 51.17 -16.51 -2.60
CA LEU A 799 51.63 -15.60 -3.65
C LEU A 799 53.10 -15.18 -3.47
N ALA A 800 53.53 -14.94 -2.23
CA ALA A 800 54.89 -14.52 -1.93
C ALA A 800 55.95 -15.57 -2.29
N GLN A 801 55.61 -16.87 -2.24
CA GLN A 801 56.53 -17.98 -2.53
C GLN A 801 56.96 -18.09 -4.00
N PHE A 802 56.23 -17.48 -4.94
CA PHE A 802 56.56 -17.56 -6.35
C PHE A 802 57.78 -16.69 -6.73
N GLY A 803 58.62 -17.20 -7.63
CA GLY A 803 59.76 -16.48 -8.17
C GLY A 803 59.40 -15.27 -9.05
N ALA A 804 60.39 -14.41 -9.34
CA ALA A 804 60.17 -13.16 -10.08
C ALA A 804 59.63 -13.36 -11.52
N LYS A 805 60.04 -14.44 -12.20
CA LYS A 805 59.66 -14.72 -13.60
C LYS A 805 58.14 -14.94 -13.79
N PRO A 806 57.48 -15.88 -13.08
CA PRO A 806 56.02 -16.04 -13.20
C PRO A 806 55.25 -14.80 -12.74
N LYS A 807 55.73 -14.10 -11.72
CA LYS A 807 55.15 -12.82 -11.26
C LYS A 807 55.19 -11.73 -12.33
N ALA A 808 56.31 -11.57 -13.02
CA ALA A 808 56.44 -10.61 -14.10
C ALA A 808 55.54 -10.96 -15.30
N ALA A 809 55.43 -12.26 -15.62
CA ALA A 809 54.56 -12.73 -16.69
C ALA A 809 53.07 -12.46 -16.39
N ALA A 810 52.59 -12.83 -15.19
CA ALA A 810 51.23 -12.57 -14.74
C ALA A 810 50.91 -11.06 -14.70
N LEU A 811 51.84 -10.24 -14.21
CA LEU A 811 51.68 -8.78 -14.18
C LEU A 811 51.58 -8.20 -15.60
N LYS A 812 52.37 -8.72 -16.55
CA LYS A 812 52.30 -8.30 -17.95
C LYS A 812 50.94 -8.65 -18.57
N GLN A 813 50.41 -9.84 -18.31
CA GLN A 813 49.09 -10.28 -18.77
C GLN A 813 47.98 -9.37 -18.22
N LEU A 814 47.91 -9.20 -16.90
CA LEU A 814 46.88 -8.36 -16.25
C LEU A 814 46.94 -6.91 -16.73
N ARG A 815 48.14 -6.36 -16.97
CA ARG A 815 48.29 -5.01 -17.52
C ARG A 815 47.79 -4.89 -18.95
N GLY A 816 47.85 -5.96 -19.74
CA GLY A 816 47.33 -5.98 -21.11
C GLY A 816 45.80 -5.88 -21.18
N GLU A 817 45.09 -6.21 -20.10
CA GLU A 817 43.62 -6.18 -20.03
C GLU A 817 43.06 -4.83 -19.59
N LEU A 818 43.90 -3.98 -19.00
CA LEU A 818 43.50 -2.65 -18.56
C LEU A 818 43.42 -1.68 -19.74
N LYS A 819 42.29 -0.97 -19.85
CA LYS A 819 42.10 0.14 -20.79
C LYS A 819 42.85 1.40 -20.33
N SER A 820 43.06 1.55 -19.02
CA SER A 820 43.74 2.71 -18.42
C SER A 820 45.11 2.36 -17.84
N LYS A 821 46.07 3.27 -17.95
CA LYS A 821 47.42 3.07 -17.39
C LYS A 821 47.40 3.30 -15.88
N ILE A 822 47.73 2.26 -15.11
CA ILE A 822 47.84 2.34 -13.65
C ILE A 822 49.31 2.51 -13.24
N PRO A 823 49.64 3.53 -12.42
CA PRO A 823 50.98 3.69 -11.85
C PRO A 823 51.36 2.49 -10.99
N LEU A 824 52.53 1.92 -11.29
CA LEU A 824 53.15 0.85 -10.51
C LEU A 824 54.00 1.46 -9.40
N SER A 825 53.75 1.07 -8.17
CA SER A 825 54.58 1.44 -7.01
C SER A 825 54.54 0.30 -5.98
N GLY A 826 55.61 0.19 -5.19
CA GLY A 826 55.78 -0.91 -4.23
C GLY A 826 56.28 -2.22 -4.84
N SER A 827 56.22 -3.31 -4.05
CA SER A 827 56.68 -4.64 -4.46
C SER A 827 55.85 -5.21 -5.62
N VAL A 828 56.41 -6.18 -6.36
CA VAL A 828 55.71 -6.86 -7.46
C VAL A 828 54.39 -7.49 -6.98
N ASP A 829 54.35 -8.02 -5.76
CA ASP A 829 53.11 -8.59 -5.18
C ASP A 829 52.04 -7.50 -4.96
N LYS A 830 52.42 -6.32 -4.43
CA LYS A 830 51.51 -5.17 -4.30
C LYS A 830 51.01 -4.70 -5.67
N GLN A 831 51.89 -4.68 -6.66
CA GLN A 831 51.54 -4.33 -8.04
C GLN A 831 50.55 -5.33 -8.64
N LEU A 832 50.79 -6.63 -8.49
CA LEU A 832 49.89 -7.70 -8.94
C LEU A 832 48.50 -7.56 -8.34
N VAL A 833 48.39 -7.43 -7.01
CA VAL A 833 47.10 -7.28 -6.32
C VAL A 833 46.37 -6.01 -6.76
N LYS A 834 47.08 -4.89 -6.90
CA LYS A 834 46.50 -3.62 -7.35
C LYS A 834 45.98 -3.70 -8.79
N VAL A 835 46.75 -4.30 -9.70
CA VAL A 835 46.36 -4.46 -11.10
C VAL A 835 45.23 -5.48 -11.23
N ALA A 836 45.28 -6.61 -10.52
CA ALA A 836 44.22 -7.62 -10.51
C ALA A 836 42.89 -7.02 -10.02
N ARG A 837 42.93 -6.25 -8.91
CA ARG A 837 41.77 -5.47 -8.45
C ARG A 837 41.25 -4.60 -9.59
N ALA A 838 42.10 -3.76 -10.18
CA ALA A 838 41.66 -2.84 -11.22
C ALA A 838 41.10 -3.52 -12.48
N VAL A 839 41.62 -4.69 -12.87
CA VAL A 839 41.08 -5.51 -13.97
C VAL A 839 39.65 -5.93 -13.64
N TRP A 840 39.44 -6.47 -12.43
CA TRP A 840 38.12 -6.87 -11.98
C TRP A 840 37.15 -5.68 -11.88
N GLU A 841 37.62 -4.56 -11.33
CA GLU A 841 36.88 -3.32 -11.20
C GLU A 841 36.45 -2.70 -12.54
N GLN A 842 37.30 -2.82 -13.58
CA GLN A 842 36.98 -2.39 -14.93
C GLN A 842 35.90 -3.27 -15.57
N ALA A 843 35.91 -4.57 -15.28
CA ALA A 843 34.89 -5.51 -15.74
C ALA A 843 33.57 -5.38 -14.95
N ASN A 844 33.64 -4.87 -13.71
CA ASN A 844 32.52 -4.73 -12.78
C ASN A 844 32.37 -3.26 -12.31
N PRO A 845 31.94 -2.35 -13.20
CA PRO A 845 31.90 -0.92 -12.92
C PRO A 845 30.88 -0.52 -11.85
N ARG A 846 29.89 -1.38 -11.54
CA ARG A 846 28.84 -1.15 -10.54
C ARG A 846 29.06 -1.87 -9.20
N ARG A 847 30.27 -2.37 -8.94
CA ARG A 847 30.60 -3.17 -7.73
C ARG A 847 30.30 -2.49 -6.39
N ASP A 848 30.23 -1.17 -6.38
CA ASP A 848 30.02 -0.32 -5.21
C ASP A 848 28.53 -0.24 -4.81
N LEU A 849 27.65 -0.80 -5.65
CA LEU A 849 26.22 -0.89 -5.45
C LEU A 849 25.76 -2.25 -4.91
N PHE A 850 26.67 -3.23 -4.76
CA PHE A 850 26.36 -4.63 -4.39
C PHE A 850 27.18 -5.14 -3.22
#